data_AF-A0A552EK90-F1
#
_entry.id   AF-A0A552EK90-F1
#
_cell.length_a   1.000
_cell.length_b   1.000
_cell.length_c   1.000
_cell.angle_alpha   90.00
_cell.angle_beta   90.00
_cell.angle_gamma   90.00
#
_symmetry.space_group_name_H-M   'P 1'
#
loop_
_entity.id
_entity.type
_entity.pdbx_description
1 polymer ?
#
loop_
_entity_poly.entity_id
_entity_poly.type
_entity_poly.pdbx_seq_one_letter_code
_entity_poly.pdbx_strand_id
1 'polypeptide(L)'
;MSRVVILKIGDGSFETGFSVTLEIRDNHLLIAPFAEGRLVPNLDIADALQNYRRAYYHWVKSQPSLGITVPHSMITHAAVGDPRDNLKKATKTLKDSLNEWLNSSSLSLIQNHILFHIGAKSEVRFFIQTTHFDLQQIPWECWNFLPGVSPDVEIALTIQRVPPIKRTFTYPIKVLVILGNIDIENKQTSLCLSSLQTVLGNPDKVSMQILSPSLKEPLSPKNIRHELIKNQWDIVVYLGHSQTSSDGHDGVFIIDNDTALSADDNLRDSLKIAVKKGLKLVICNSCDGLGLGRQLANIGVPHIIVMKEPIAVRVALRFLEVFLPNFLGHKSLQESLTIARQELKLHQFNVDAAGSSLLPLLIENPEEPPLILPKNKRLLRLSSRWKQALLFILSLLVTLSILYWGGVFSDDASKYLEISLGEEILLETNRQDKSLEQGRKAFKNQEYKQAIQLFKKSLDRLPNNPEIRIYYNNARAAYQDRNPLKIATSVPLGNNPEIAEEILRGIALFQQELNDEQAKNPDFHLLQVVVANDNNSAVDAEDRAEKFVKDSSIIAVVGHNASAASEAAKDIYVQGKIVALSPTSFSSKISSDSYMYKMVPEMETFATTLIEYIREQTDKLIIQKPNNLICYDNRSGDNYNFAEKYKNILRGQSLQKLVKDGDFDCNIEPAINLDEQKIYQKIAQYKVNILMIAPYINDLKRAANIFKQRPAQQLNLVTLGSPTFQSYLTLAEGKQGVENLVIAVPWYDLTQDNYIHSFWQNKINVWRTPMAYDATKVILYALRQLSQQGQKFDRESLNQVLRNDFSIEGMTGTVTFDQNGVRNMNNNPDDRRYLILQVKNGQFVPLAPIKSVSPL
;
A
#
# COMPACT_ATOMS: atom_id res chain seq x y z
N MET A 1 0.57 -7.33 2.33
CA MET A 1 -0.01 -8.62 1.88
C MET A 1 0.69 -9.03 0.59
N SER A 2 1.05 -10.31 0.42
CA SER A 2 1.74 -10.77 -0.80
C SER A 2 0.74 -11.46 -1.73
N ARG A 3 0.54 -10.91 -2.93
CA ARG A 3 -0.29 -11.56 -3.95
C ARG A 3 0.54 -12.56 -4.73
N VAL A 4 -0.04 -13.72 -5.01
CA VAL A 4 0.63 -14.80 -5.73
C VAL A 4 -0.05 -14.96 -7.08
N VAL A 5 0.73 -14.85 -8.14
CA VAL A 5 0.28 -15.01 -9.54
C VAL A 5 0.97 -16.23 -10.10
N ILE A 6 0.21 -17.21 -10.56
CA ILE A 6 0.76 -18.44 -11.15
C ILE A 6 0.24 -18.57 -12.56
N LEU A 7 1.15 -18.50 -13.52
CA LEU A 7 0.89 -18.81 -14.92
C LEU A 7 1.27 -20.28 -15.14
N LYS A 8 0.28 -21.14 -15.32
CA LYS A 8 0.50 -22.57 -15.59
C LYS A 8 0.53 -22.81 -17.08
N ILE A 9 1.65 -23.30 -17.58
CA ILE A 9 1.83 -23.71 -18.97
C ILE A 9 1.77 -25.22 -19.01
N GLY A 10 0.68 -25.73 -19.61
CA GLY A 10 0.37 -27.16 -19.70
C GLY A 10 1.11 -27.86 -20.85
N ASP A 11 0.59 -29.02 -21.23
CA ASP A 11 1.19 -29.86 -22.26
C ASP A 11 1.15 -29.21 -23.65
N GLY A 12 2.17 -29.49 -24.46
CA GLY A 12 2.36 -28.91 -25.78
C GLY A 12 3.82 -29.00 -26.23
N SER A 13 4.10 -28.40 -27.38
CA SER A 13 5.45 -28.23 -27.92
C SER A 13 5.55 -26.90 -28.67
N PHE A 14 6.74 -26.50 -29.08
CA PHE A 14 6.92 -25.30 -29.90
C PHE A 14 6.29 -25.43 -31.29
N GLU A 15 6.06 -26.65 -31.78
CA GLU A 15 5.36 -26.96 -33.03
C GLU A 15 3.83 -26.88 -32.89
N THR A 16 3.28 -27.24 -31.73
CA THR A 16 1.81 -27.32 -31.54
C THR A 16 1.25 -26.18 -30.68
N GLY A 17 2.12 -25.41 -30.01
CA GLY A 17 1.75 -24.45 -28.99
C GLY A 17 1.42 -25.11 -27.65
N PHE A 18 1.15 -24.28 -26.64
CA PHE A 18 0.90 -24.70 -25.25
C PHE A 18 -0.38 -24.08 -24.69
N SER A 19 -1.15 -24.84 -23.91
CA SER A 19 -2.26 -24.27 -23.12
C SER A 19 -1.73 -23.47 -21.94
N VAL A 20 -2.37 -22.36 -21.59
CA VAL A 20 -2.00 -21.51 -20.45
C VAL A 20 -3.21 -21.26 -19.57
N THR A 21 -3.03 -21.35 -18.26
CA THR A 21 -4.07 -20.97 -17.28
C THR A 21 -3.49 -20.04 -16.22
N LEU A 22 -4.33 -19.15 -15.70
CA LEU A 22 -3.97 -18.17 -14.68
C LEU A 22 -4.62 -18.51 -13.34
N GLU A 23 -3.84 -18.41 -12.28
CA GLU A 23 -4.29 -18.51 -10.90
C GLU A 23 -3.77 -17.29 -10.11
N ILE A 24 -4.67 -16.50 -9.51
CA ILE A 24 -4.31 -15.35 -8.66
C ILE A 24 -4.85 -15.59 -7.25
N ARG A 25 -3.97 -15.49 -6.26
CA ARG A 25 -4.30 -15.66 -4.84
C ARG A 25 -3.90 -14.45 -4.01
N ASP A 26 -4.72 -14.17 -3.00
CA ASP A 26 -4.43 -13.23 -1.92
C ASP A 26 -4.62 -13.95 -0.58
N ASN A 27 -3.58 -14.00 0.26
CA ASN A 27 -3.57 -14.75 1.53
C ASN A 27 -4.08 -16.21 1.41
N HIS A 28 -3.60 -16.95 0.40
CA HIS A 28 -4.01 -18.32 0.05
C HIS A 28 -5.46 -18.48 -0.44
N LEU A 29 -6.26 -17.42 -0.49
CA LEU A 29 -7.59 -17.42 -1.08
C LEU A 29 -7.50 -17.13 -2.58
N LEU A 30 -8.20 -17.92 -3.39
CA LEU A 30 -8.33 -17.67 -4.82
C LEU A 30 -9.22 -16.44 -5.02
N ILE A 31 -8.68 -15.37 -5.62
CA ILE A 31 -9.37 -14.08 -5.77
C ILE A 31 -9.81 -13.75 -7.20
N ALA A 32 -9.45 -14.58 -8.17
CA ALA A 32 -9.85 -14.43 -9.56
C ALA A 32 -10.52 -15.72 -10.09
N PRO A 33 -11.62 -15.62 -10.88
CA PRO A 33 -12.11 -16.74 -11.67
C PRO A 33 -11.06 -17.16 -12.72
N PHE A 34 -11.00 -18.46 -13.05
CA PHE A 34 -10.00 -19.01 -13.97
C PHE A 34 -9.98 -18.25 -15.31
N ALA A 35 -8.81 -17.78 -15.72
CA ALA A 35 -8.58 -17.26 -17.07
C ALA A 35 -7.69 -18.24 -17.85
N GLU A 36 -8.11 -18.54 -19.08
CA GLU A 36 -7.40 -19.43 -19.99
C GLU A 36 -6.81 -18.66 -21.16
N GLY A 37 -5.70 -19.17 -21.69
CA GLY A 37 -4.99 -18.62 -22.83
C GLY A 37 -4.22 -19.71 -23.56
N ARG A 38 -3.51 -19.31 -24.62
CA ARG A 38 -2.71 -20.24 -25.42
C ARG A 38 -1.46 -19.57 -25.93
N LEU A 39 -0.30 -20.21 -25.74
CA LEU A 39 0.91 -19.90 -26.48
C LEU A 39 0.82 -20.54 -27.85
N VAL A 40 0.92 -19.75 -28.91
CA VAL A 40 0.84 -20.26 -30.29
C VAL A 40 2.10 -21.07 -30.65
N PRO A 41 2.05 -21.97 -31.64
CA PRO A 41 3.25 -22.55 -32.21
C PRO A 41 4.28 -21.49 -32.59
N ASN A 42 5.54 -21.68 -32.20
CA ASN A 42 6.64 -20.80 -32.58
C ASN A 42 7.97 -21.55 -32.40
N LEU A 43 8.59 -21.95 -33.51
CA LEU A 43 9.91 -22.59 -33.51
C LEU A 43 11.04 -21.57 -33.34
N ASP A 44 10.82 -20.31 -33.73
CA ASP A 44 11.84 -19.27 -33.69
C ASP A 44 12.33 -18.99 -32.27
N ILE A 45 11.44 -19.04 -31.27
CA ILE A 45 11.84 -18.90 -29.85
C ILE A 45 12.70 -20.07 -29.38
N ALA A 46 12.40 -21.30 -29.82
CA ALA A 46 13.20 -22.48 -29.49
C ALA A 46 14.59 -22.38 -30.13
N ASP A 47 14.65 -22.00 -31.40
CA ASP A 47 15.90 -21.77 -32.12
C ASP A 47 16.70 -20.61 -31.51
N ALA A 48 16.05 -19.52 -31.13
CA ALA A 48 16.69 -18.39 -30.48
C ALA A 48 17.28 -18.78 -29.12
N LEU A 49 16.60 -19.62 -28.34
CA LEU A 49 17.11 -20.16 -27.08
C LEU A 49 18.36 -21.02 -27.33
N GLN A 50 18.30 -21.96 -28.27
CA GLN A 50 19.45 -22.80 -28.62
C GLN A 50 20.64 -21.98 -29.15
N ASN A 51 20.37 -20.97 -29.97
CA ASN A 51 21.38 -20.05 -30.50
C ASN A 51 22.03 -19.21 -29.38
N TYR A 52 21.25 -18.71 -28.43
CA TYR A 52 21.76 -18.03 -27.24
C TYR A 52 22.70 -18.93 -26.45
N ARG A 53 22.28 -20.17 -26.15
CA ARG A 53 23.11 -21.14 -25.40
C ARG A 53 24.41 -21.45 -26.13
N ARG A 54 24.35 -21.73 -27.44
CA ARG A 54 25.55 -21.95 -28.27
C ARG A 54 26.50 -20.75 -28.25
N ALA A 55 25.97 -19.53 -28.39
CA ALA A 55 26.76 -18.31 -28.33
C ALA A 55 27.37 -18.08 -26.93
N TYR A 56 26.63 -18.42 -25.87
CA TYR A 56 27.10 -18.34 -24.50
C TYR A 56 28.29 -19.27 -24.26
N TYR A 57 28.17 -20.56 -24.59
CA TYR A 57 29.27 -21.51 -24.45
C TYR A 57 30.48 -21.16 -25.31
N HIS A 58 30.27 -20.65 -26.53
CA HIS A 58 31.35 -20.19 -27.38
C HIS A 58 32.10 -19.00 -26.77
N TRP A 59 31.37 -18.02 -26.22
CA TRP A 59 31.97 -16.89 -25.51
C TRP A 59 32.74 -17.37 -24.28
N VAL A 60 32.16 -18.25 -23.47
CA VAL A 60 32.84 -18.86 -22.31
C VAL A 60 34.16 -19.52 -22.73
N LYS A 61 34.15 -20.34 -23.79
CA LYS A 61 35.35 -21.01 -24.31
C LYS A 61 36.42 -20.01 -24.80
N SER A 62 36.00 -18.88 -25.37
CA SER A 62 36.92 -17.82 -25.81
C SER A 62 37.61 -17.07 -24.66
N GLN A 63 37.14 -17.28 -23.43
CA GLN A 63 37.62 -16.60 -22.22
C GLN A 63 38.14 -17.61 -21.19
N PRO A 64 39.23 -18.35 -21.48
CA PRO A 64 39.78 -19.35 -20.57
C PRO A 64 40.24 -18.74 -19.22
N SER A 65 40.55 -17.44 -19.19
CA SER A 65 40.85 -16.68 -17.97
C SER A 65 39.67 -16.58 -16.98
N LEU A 66 38.44 -16.89 -17.40
CA LEU A 66 37.27 -16.92 -16.52
C LEU A 66 37.20 -18.17 -15.64
N GLY A 67 38.01 -19.20 -15.93
CA GLY A 67 38.01 -20.45 -15.16
C GLY A 67 36.67 -21.20 -15.22
N ILE A 68 35.90 -21.03 -16.31
CA ILE A 68 34.62 -21.72 -16.51
C ILE A 68 34.86 -22.97 -17.36
N THR A 69 34.45 -24.14 -16.84
CA THR A 69 34.52 -25.41 -17.56
C THR A 69 33.22 -25.65 -18.32
N VAL A 70 33.29 -25.91 -19.63
CA VAL A 70 32.13 -26.20 -20.49
C VAL A 70 31.99 -27.72 -20.67
N PRO A 71 30.78 -28.30 -20.58
CA PRO A 71 30.55 -29.71 -20.89
C PRO A 71 30.98 -30.07 -22.32
N HIS A 72 31.72 -31.17 -22.48
CA HIS A 72 32.28 -31.60 -23.78
C HIS A 72 31.21 -31.94 -24.84
N SER A 73 29.98 -32.24 -24.41
CA SER A 73 28.87 -32.70 -25.28
C SER A 73 28.14 -31.59 -26.06
N MET A 74 28.43 -30.30 -25.82
CA MET A 74 27.60 -29.18 -26.31
C MET A 74 28.27 -28.25 -27.34
N ILE A 75 29.28 -28.71 -28.10
CA ILE A 75 29.98 -27.88 -29.09
C ILE A 75 29.70 -28.36 -30.52
N THR A 76 28.88 -27.62 -31.26
CA THR A 76 28.76 -27.77 -32.73
C THR A 76 28.91 -26.42 -33.42
N HIS A 77 30.01 -26.27 -34.18
CA HIS A 77 30.39 -25.17 -35.09
C HIS A 77 30.47 -23.74 -34.49
N ALA A 78 31.65 -23.11 -34.66
CA ALA A 78 31.91 -21.73 -34.27
C ALA A 78 31.32 -20.75 -35.30
N ALA A 79 30.56 -19.75 -34.83
CA ALA A 79 30.09 -18.65 -35.66
C ALA A 79 31.26 -17.72 -36.01
N VAL A 80 31.29 -17.19 -37.23
CA VAL A 80 32.27 -16.18 -37.68
C VAL A 80 32.03 -14.87 -36.92
N GLY A 81 33.09 -14.26 -36.36
CA GLY A 81 33.03 -12.96 -35.65
C GLY A 81 33.41 -13.01 -34.16
N ASP A 82 33.34 -11.86 -33.49
CA ASP A 82 33.67 -11.75 -32.06
C ASP A 82 32.67 -12.54 -31.18
N PRO A 83 33.12 -13.47 -30.32
CA PRO A 83 32.25 -14.30 -29.50
C PRO A 83 31.32 -13.51 -28.56
N ARG A 84 31.78 -12.37 -28.03
CA ARG A 84 31.01 -11.55 -27.09
C ARG A 84 29.92 -10.79 -27.83
N ASP A 85 30.21 -10.24 -29.00
CA ASP A 85 29.19 -9.57 -29.81
C ASP A 85 28.17 -10.55 -30.38
N ASN A 86 28.59 -11.77 -30.72
CA ASN A 86 27.68 -12.87 -31.06
C ASN A 86 26.75 -13.22 -29.89
N LEU A 87 27.26 -13.30 -28.66
CA LEU A 87 26.45 -13.52 -27.46
C LEU A 87 25.47 -12.35 -27.23
N LYS A 88 25.91 -11.09 -27.36
CA LYS A 88 24.99 -9.93 -27.23
C LYS A 88 23.87 -9.99 -28.27
N LYS A 89 24.21 -10.31 -29.52
CA LYS A 89 23.23 -10.45 -30.61
C LYS A 89 22.25 -11.57 -30.34
N ALA A 90 22.73 -12.76 -29.97
CA ALA A 90 21.87 -13.89 -29.65
C ALA A 90 20.98 -13.63 -28.42
N THR A 91 21.51 -12.95 -27.40
CA THR A 91 20.73 -12.51 -26.22
C THR A 91 19.62 -11.54 -26.62
N LYS A 92 19.91 -10.59 -27.52
CA LYS A 92 18.91 -9.65 -28.05
C LYS A 92 17.84 -10.39 -28.85
N THR A 93 18.24 -11.27 -29.76
CA THR A 93 17.32 -12.11 -30.55
C THR A 93 16.41 -12.92 -29.64
N LEU A 94 16.93 -13.59 -28.61
CA LEU A 94 16.12 -14.34 -27.65
C LEU A 94 15.05 -13.47 -26.96
N LYS A 95 15.41 -12.25 -26.53
CA LYS A 95 14.46 -11.32 -25.90
C LYS A 95 13.40 -10.81 -26.86
N ASP A 96 13.81 -10.50 -28.08
CA ASP A 96 12.92 -9.99 -29.13
C ASP A 96 11.94 -11.11 -29.54
N SER A 97 12.44 -12.32 -29.82
CA SER A 97 11.62 -13.51 -30.14
C SER A 97 10.68 -13.91 -29.01
N LEU A 98 11.10 -13.79 -27.74
CA LEU A 98 10.22 -14.05 -26.60
C LEU A 98 9.01 -13.12 -26.62
N ASN A 99 9.23 -11.82 -26.78
CA ASN A 99 8.15 -10.84 -26.73
C ASN A 99 7.27 -10.90 -27.98
N GLU A 100 7.84 -11.19 -29.16
CA GLU A 100 7.06 -11.45 -30.37
C GLU A 100 6.15 -12.67 -30.21
N TRP A 101 6.68 -13.76 -29.65
CA TRP A 101 5.90 -14.97 -29.36
C TRP A 101 4.78 -14.72 -28.35
N LEU A 102 5.07 -14.01 -27.25
CA LEU A 102 4.06 -13.72 -26.23
C LEU A 102 3.00 -12.74 -26.72
N ASN A 103 3.35 -11.78 -27.59
CA ASN A 103 2.40 -10.82 -28.16
C ASN A 103 1.52 -11.44 -29.25
N SER A 104 2.01 -12.44 -29.98
CA SER A 104 1.23 -13.19 -30.98
C SER A 104 0.36 -14.28 -30.35
N SER A 105 0.58 -14.59 -29.08
CA SER A 105 -0.16 -15.59 -28.31
C SER A 105 -1.49 -15.05 -27.76
N SER A 106 -2.45 -15.95 -27.49
CA SER A 106 -3.75 -15.59 -26.90
C SER A 106 -3.63 -15.41 -25.38
N LEU A 107 -3.01 -14.31 -24.95
CA LEU A 107 -2.75 -14.00 -23.53
C LEU A 107 -3.47 -12.74 -23.03
N SER A 108 -4.25 -12.04 -23.86
CA SER A 108 -4.87 -10.76 -23.50
C SER A 108 -5.83 -10.87 -22.31
N LEU A 109 -6.64 -11.93 -22.23
CA LEU A 109 -7.50 -12.20 -21.08
C LEU A 109 -6.66 -12.37 -19.80
N ILE A 110 -5.62 -13.18 -19.86
CA ILE A 110 -4.69 -13.39 -18.74
C ILE A 110 -4.06 -12.06 -18.30
N GLN A 111 -3.55 -11.27 -19.24
CA GLN A 111 -2.94 -9.97 -18.97
C GLN A 111 -3.92 -8.99 -18.31
N ASN A 112 -5.15 -8.90 -18.82
CA ASN A 112 -6.20 -8.05 -18.26
C ASN A 112 -6.60 -8.48 -16.84
N HIS A 113 -6.73 -9.78 -16.60
CA HIS A 113 -7.01 -10.31 -15.25
C HIS A 113 -5.87 -10.00 -14.28
N ILE A 114 -4.62 -10.16 -14.71
CA ILE A 114 -3.45 -9.79 -13.92
C ILE A 114 -3.53 -8.29 -13.58
N LEU A 115 -3.70 -7.39 -14.55
CA LEU A 115 -3.76 -5.93 -14.30
C LEU A 115 -4.95 -5.51 -13.43
N PHE A 116 -6.11 -6.14 -13.61
CA PHE A 116 -7.31 -5.83 -12.84
C PHE A 116 -7.17 -6.25 -11.37
N HIS A 117 -6.66 -7.47 -11.11
CA HIS A 117 -6.58 -8.01 -9.77
C HIS A 117 -5.30 -7.60 -9.03
N ILE A 118 -4.23 -7.26 -9.74
CA ILE A 118 -2.96 -6.79 -9.17
C ILE A 118 -2.95 -5.26 -9.17
N GLY A 119 -3.34 -4.67 -8.05
CA GLY A 119 -3.23 -3.23 -7.82
C GLY A 119 -1.80 -2.78 -7.54
N ALA A 120 -1.55 -1.48 -7.61
CA ALA A 120 -0.22 -0.87 -7.63
C ALA A 120 0.59 -0.91 -6.30
N LYS A 121 0.13 -1.59 -5.24
CA LYS A 121 0.72 -1.48 -3.89
C LYS A 121 0.95 -2.80 -3.11
N SER A 122 0.76 -3.98 -3.72
CA SER A 122 1.08 -5.28 -3.08
C SER A 122 2.42 -5.84 -3.57
N GLU A 123 3.22 -6.49 -2.71
CA GLU A 123 4.33 -7.34 -3.15
C GLU A 123 3.75 -8.48 -4.00
N VAL A 124 4.12 -8.54 -5.28
CA VAL A 124 3.61 -9.53 -6.24
C VAL A 124 4.67 -10.60 -6.41
N ARG A 125 4.34 -11.84 -6.07
CA ARG A 125 5.17 -13.00 -6.37
C ARG A 125 4.65 -13.68 -7.62
N PHE A 126 5.42 -13.60 -8.70
CA PHE A 126 5.01 -14.10 -10.01
C PHE A 126 5.69 -15.44 -10.30
N PHE A 127 4.90 -16.44 -10.67
CA PHE A 127 5.34 -17.81 -10.86
C PHE A 127 5.01 -18.32 -12.25
N ILE A 128 5.97 -19.01 -12.87
CA ILE A 128 5.73 -19.84 -14.05
C ILE A 128 5.75 -21.31 -13.60
N GLN A 129 4.63 -22.01 -13.82
CA GLN A 129 4.52 -23.43 -13.53
C GLN A 129 4.50 -24.21 -14.85
N THR A 130 5.53 -25.02 -15.10
CA THR A 130 5.62 -25.88 -16.28
C THR A 130 6.54 -27.07 -16.04
N THR A 131 6.27 -28.19 -16.69
CA THR A 131 7.13 -29.40 -16.70
C THR A 131 8.11 -29.41 -17.87
N HIS A 132 7.87 -28.59 -18.91
CA HIS A 132 8.70 -28.56 -20.11
C HIS A 132 10.07 -27.94 -19.84
N PHE A 133 11.15 -28.66 -20.17
CA PHE A 133 12.52 -28.26 -19.81
C PHE A 133 12.96 -26.95 -20.49
N ASP A 134 12.70 -26.79 -21.79
CA ASP A 134 13.09 -25.57 -22.49
C ASP A 134 12.32 -24.33 -22.01
N LEU A 135 11.04 -24.46 -21.66
CA LEU A 135 10.26 -23.35 -21.09
C LEU A 135 10.80 -22.88 -19.75
N GLN A 136 11.47 -23.74 -18.98
CA GLN A 136 12.12 -23.35 -17.72
C GLN A 136 13.44 -22.58 -17.93
N GLN A 137 14.02 -22.66 -19.13
CA GLN A 137 15.23 -21.93 -19.48
C GLN A 137 14.93 -20.53 -20.05
N ILE A 138 13.71 -20.31 -20.57
CA ILE A 138 13.26 -19.02 -21.10
C ILE A 138 13.48 -17.89 -20.07
N PRO A 139 14.00 -16.72 -20.48
CA PRO A 139 14.17 -15.57 -19.60
C PRO A 139 12.85 -14.82 -19.44
N TRP A 140 11.88 -15.44 -18.76
CA TRP A 140 10.54 -14.88 -18.54
C TRP A 140 10.57 -13.48 -17.91
N GLU A 141 11.60 -13.17 -17.12
CA GLU A 141 11.84 -11.84 -16.55
C GLU A 141 12.00 -10.72 -17.60
N CYS A 142 12.17 -11.07 -18.88
CA CYS A 142 12.25 -10.14 -20.01
C CYS A 142 10.90 -9.91 -20.70
N TRP A 143 9.78 -10.40 -20.16
CA TRP A 143 8.46 -10.16 -20.72
C TRP A 143 8.03 -8.70 -20.53
N ASN A 144 7.82 -7.99 -21.64
CA ASN A 144 7.51 -6.55 -21.68
C ASN A 144 6.19 -6.15 -20.99
N PHE A 145 5.35 -7.13 -20.66
CA PHE A 145 4.13 -6.91 -19.89
C PHE A 145 4.42 -6.65 -18.40
N LEU A 146 5.48 -7.24 -17.82
CA LEU A 146 5.77 -7.20 -16.39
C LEU A 146 5.97 -5.79 -15.81
N PRO A 147 6.65 -4.84 -16.49
CA PRO A 147 6.77 -3.47 -15.99
C PRO A 147 5.43 -2.76 -15.82
N GLY A 148 4.39 -3.17 -16.56
CA GLY A 148 3.02 -2.67 -16.38
C GLY A 148 2.32 -3.23 -15.14
N VAL A 149 2.83 -4.34 -14.58
CA VAL A 149 2.33 -4.97 -13.34
C VAL A 149 3.03 -4.36 -12.12
N SER A 150 4.37 -4.32 -12.11
CA SER A 150 5.18 -3.60 -11.12
C SER A 150 6.63 -3.47 -11.63
N PRO A 151 7.35 -2.37 -11.31
CA PRO A 151 8.68 -2.10 -11.85
C PRO A 151 9.76 -3.11 -11.45
N ASP A 152 9.59 -3.83 -10.33
CA ASP A 152 10.60 -4.73 -9.75
C ASP A 152 10.11 -6.18 -9.58
N VAL A 153 9.15 -6.63 -10.41
CA VAL A 153 8.64 -8.02 -10.35
C VAL A 153 9.74 -9.02 -10.71
N GLU A 154 10.03 -9.92 -9.78
CA GLU A 154 10.87 -11.10 -10.02
C GLU A 154 9.98 -12.30 -10.40
N ILE A 155 10.49 -13.16 -11.30
CA ILE A 155 9.81 -14.39 -11.70
C ILE A 155 10.50 -15.59 -11.08
N ALA A 156 9.69 -16.41 -10.39
CA ALA A 156 10.10 -17.71 -9.89
C ALA A 156 9.50 -18.85 -10.75
N LEU A 157 10.21 -19.97 -10.86
CA LEU A 157 9.66 -21.22 -11.36
C LEU A 157 9.01 -22.00 -10.23
N THR A 158 7.91 -22.66 -10.53
CA THR A 158 7.30 -23.66 -9.64
C THR A 158 7.36 -25.03 -10.28
N ILE A 159 8.17 -25.92 -9.69
CA ILE A 159 8.28 -27.32 -10.09
C ILE A 159 7.27 -28.18 -9.33
N GLN A 160 7.18 -28.00 -8.01
CA GLN A 160 6.29 -28.77 -7.14
C GLN A 160 5.57 -27.84 -6.16
N ARG A 161 4.31 -28.15 -5.89
CA ARG A 161 3.48 -27.46 -4.89
C ARG A 161 3.27 -28.39 -3.71
N VAL A 162 3.90 -28.08 -2.60
CA VAL A 162 3.84 -28.89 -1.39
C VAL A 162 3.23 -28.04 -0.28
N PRO A 163 2.37 -28.57 0.60
CA PRO A 163 1.86 -27.80 1.73
C PRO A 163 3.00 -27.21 2.56
N PRO A 164 2.88 -25.95 3.02
CA PRO A 164 3.95 -25.30 3.75
C PRO A 164 4.18 -26.01 5.08
N ILE A 165 5.44 -26.27 5.41
CA ILE A 165 5.82 -26.75 6.73
C ILE A 165 6.19 -25.51 7.55
N LYS A 166 5.65 -25.37 8.76
CA LYS A 166 5.93 -24.22 9.64
C LYS A 166 7.43 -24.17 9.97
N ARG A 167 8.17 -23.29 9.28
CA ARG A 167 9.61 -23.09 9.44
C ARG A 167 9.88 -21.66 9.88
N THR A 168 10.27 -21.45 11.12
CA THR A 168 10.68 -20.13 11.62
C THR A 168 12.20 -20.01 11.66
N PHE A 169 12.75 -18.88 11.24
CA PHE A 169 14.17 -18.59 11.51
C PHE A 169 14.37 -18.31 13.00
N THR A 170 15.44 -18.86 13.56
CA THR A 170 15.86 -18.59 14.94
C THR A 170 17.28 -18.05 14.91
N TYR A 171 17.54 -16.94 15.59
CA TYR A 171 18.89 -16.39 15.67
C TYR A 171 19.78 -17.19 16.64
N PRO A 172 21.05 -17.45 16.28
CA PRO A 172 21.69 -17.10 15.00
C PRO A 172 21.25 -18.02 13.85
N ILE A 173 21.09 -17.45 12.64
CA ILE A 173 20.71 -18.18 11.42
C ILE A 173 21.85 -19.13 11.04
N LYS A 174 21.55 -20.41 10.86
CA LYS A 174 22.56 -21.43 10.59
C LYS A 174 22.79 -21.58 9.09
N VAL A 175 23.99 -21.27 8.64
CA VAL A 175 24.40 -21.32 7.22
C VAL A 175 25.51 -22.34 7.03
N LEU A 176 25.26 -23.36 6.21
CA LEU A 176 26.29 -24.31 5.76
C LEU A 176 26.80 -23.87 4.39
N VAL A 177 28.10 -23.62 4.27
CA VAL A 177 28.75 -23.35 2.99
C VAL A 177 29.57 -24.56 2.59
N ILE A 178 29.30 -25.11 1.42
CA ILE A 178 30.01 -26.23 0.83
C ILE A 178 30.80 -25.68 -0.36
N LEU A 179 32.12 -25.59 -0.21
CA LEU A 179 33.03 -25.19 -1.27
C LEU A 179 33.55 -26.45 -1.95
N GLY A 180 33.09 -26.74 -3.17
CA GLY A 180 33.67 -27.80 -4.01
C GLY A 180 35.06 -27.43 -4.51
N ASN A 181 35.53 -28.13 -5.56
CA ASN A 181 36.82 -27.83 -6.20
C ASN A 181 36.79 -26.50 -6.94
N ILE A 182 37.04 -25.42 -6.20
CA ILE A 182 37.25 -24.07 -6.70
C ILE A 182 38.73 -23.73 -6.47
N ASP A 183 39.38 -23.10 -7.45
CA ASP A 183 40.74 -22.57 -7.28
C ASP A 183 40.74 -21.39 -6.28
N ILE A 184 40.92 -21.73 -5.00
CA ILE A 184 41.01 -20.78 -3.88
C ILE A 184 42.39 -20.11 -3.82
N GLU A 185 43.41 -20.67 -4.49
CA GLU A 185 44.77 -20.10 -4.52
C GLU A 185 44.85 -18.81 -5.36
N ASN A 186 43.87 -18.61 -6.24
CA ASN A 186 43.67 -17.30 -6.86
C ASN A 186 43.38 -16.23 -5.80
N LYS A 187 44.26 -15.23 -5.71
CA LYS A 187 44.18 -14.09 -4.78
C LYS A 187 42.82 -13.37 -4.80
N GLN A 188 42.13 -13.36 -5.94
CA GLN A 188 40.83 -12.72 -6.09
C GLN A 188 39.70 -13.57 -5.47
N THR A 189 39.78 -14.89 -5.60
CA THR A 189 38.85 -15.86 -4.99
C THR A 189 38.95 -15.85 -3.46
N SER A 190 40.17 -15.85 -2.93
CA SER A 190 40.42 -15.81 -1.48
C SER A 190 39.95 -14.50 -0.83
N LEU A 191 40.15 -13.35 -1.50
CA LEU A 191 39.61 -12.07 -1.07
C LEU A 191 38.08 -12.10 -1.01
N CYS A 192 37.40 -12.57 -2.05
CA CYS A 192 35.93 -12.66 -2.05
C CYS A 192 35.39 -13.62 -0.98
N LEU A 193 36.05 -14.76 -0.74
CA LEU A 193 35.69 -15.66 0.36
C LEU A 193 35.86 -15.00 1.74
N SER A 194 36.92 -14.21 1.93
CA SER A 194 37.12 -13.43 3.17
C SER A 194 36.07 -12.33 3.34
N SER A 195 35.64 -11.69 2.25
CA SER A 195 34.53 -10.73 2.26
C SER A 195 33.22 -11.40 2.65
N LEU A 196 32.92 -12.58 2.09
CA LEU A 196 31.73 -13.36 2.47
C LEU A 196 31.77 -13.77 3.94
N GLN A 197 32.92 -14.24 4.43
CA GLN A 197 33.10 -14.54 5.86
C GLN A 197 32.90 -13.30 6.74
N THR A 198 33.30 -12.12 6.29
CA THR A 198 33.09 -10.86 7.02
C THR A 198 31.62 -10.46 7.04
N VAL A 199 30.95 -10.50 5.88
CA VAL A 199 29.53 -10.16 5.72
C VAL A 199 28.63 -11.10 6.54
N LEU A 200 29.00 -12.37 6.59
CA LEU A 200 28.26 -13.42 7.29
C LEU A 200 28.78 -13.66 8.71
N GLY A 201 29.89 -13.04 9.08
CA GLY A 201 30.64 -13.28 10.33
C GLY A 201 30.12 -12.51 11.53
N ASN A 202 28.87 -12.05 11.52
CA ASN A 202 28.24 -11.49 12.70
C ASN A 202 27.64 -12.64 13.53
N PRO A 203 28.33 -13.12 14.60
CA PRO A 203 27.92 -14.31 15.34
C PRO A 203 26.57 -14.15 16.05
N ASP A 204 26.12 -12.92 16.29
CA ASP A 204 24.81 -12.63 16.88
C ASP A 204 23.66 -12.83 15.87
N LYS A 205 23.97 -12.79 14.57
CA LYS A 205 22.98 -12.92 13.49
C LYS A 205 23.11 -14.23 12.71
N VAL A 206 24.32 -14.71 12.47
CA VAL A 206 24.60 -15.87 11.59
C VAL A 206 25.64 -16.77 12.26
N SER A 207 25.35 -18.07 12.25
CA SER A 207 26.29 -19.13 12.63
C SER A 207 26.64 -19.89 11.36
N MET A 208 27.91 -19.80 10.94
CA MET A 208 28.38 -20.40 9.72
C MET A 208 29.31 -21.58 9.98
N GLN A 209 29.17 -22.63 9.17
CA GLN A 209 30.20 -23.65 8.99
C GLN A 209 30.55 -23.76 7.51
N ILE A 210 31.85 -23.81 7.23
CA ILE A 210 32.39 -23.98 5.88
C ILE A 210 32.99 -25.38 5.79
N LEU A 211 32.58 -26.14 4.78
CA LEU A 211 33.24 -27.37 4.35
C LEU A 211 34.06 -27.05 3.08
N SER A 212 35.34 -27.34 3.10
CA SER A 212 36.29 -27.01 2.03
C SER A 212 37.37 -28.10 1.92
N PRO A 213 37.93 -28.36 0.73
CA PRO A 213 39.04 -29.30 0.55
C PRO A 213 40.27 -28.96 1.40
N SER A 214 40.48 -27.69 1.74
CA SER A 214 41.67 -27.18 2.44
C SER A 214 41.61 -27.24 3.98
N LEU A 215 40.56 -27.86 4.57
CA LEU A 215 40.41 -28.02 6.03
C LEU A 215 41.03 -29.33 6.55
N LYS A 216 41.20 -29.45 7.88
CA LYS A 216 41.85 -30.62 8.54
C LYS A 216 41.22 -31.98 8.19
N GLU A 217 39.93 -32.01 7.83
CA GLU A 217 39.29 -33.17 7.23
C GLU A 217 38.93 -32.84 5.78
N PRO A 218 39.33 -33.68 4.79
CA PRO A 218 39.06 -33.42 3.39
C PRO A 218 37.55 -33.48 3.10
N LEU A 219 37.11 -32.66 2.14
CA LEU A 219 35.73 -32.66 1.69
C LEU A 219 35.40 -34.01 1.05
N SER A 220 34.42 -34.72 1.60
CA SER A 220 33.95 -36.00 1.06
C SER A 220 32.42 -36.10 1.12
N PRO A 221 31.80 -36.93 0.26
CA PRO A 221 30.36 -37.20 0.34
C PRO A 221 29.89 -37.60 1.74
N LYS A 222 30.71 -38.41 2.43
CA LYS A 222 30.44 -38.88 3.79
C LYS A 222 30.39 -37.73 4.80
N ASN A 223 31.33 -36.78 4.72
CA ASN A 223 31.38 -35.64 5.64
C ASN A 223 30.23 -34.67 5.40
N ILE A 224 29.91 -34.36 4.13
CA ILE A 224 28.76 -33.52 3.77
C ILE A 224 27.45 -34.17 4.25
N ARG A 225 27.28 -35.47 4.00
CA ARG A 225 26.13 -36.25 4.50
C ARG A 225 26.04 -36.22 6.01
N HIS A 226 27.14 -36.48 6.71
CA HIS A 226 27.16 -36.47 8.16
C HIS A 226 26.73 -35.10 8.70
N GLU A 227 27.22 -34.01 8.09
CA GLU A 227 26.90 -32.65 8.48
C GLU A 227 25.42 -32.30 8.27
N LEU A 228 24.87 -32.62 7.09
CA LEU A 228 23.45 -32.41 6.75
C LEU A 228 22.51 -33.27 7.61
N ILE A 229 22.92 -34.49 7.98
CA ILE A 229 22.13 -35.39 8.82
C ILE A 229 22.24 -35.03 10.30
N LYS A 230 23.41 -34.67 10.80
CA LYS A 230 23.65 -34.43 12.24
C LYS A 230 23.06 -33.10 12.67
N ASN A 231 23.39 -32.03 11.97
CA ASN A 231 23.05 -30.67 12.35
C ASN A 231 21.75 -30.18 11.70
N GLN A 232 21.25 -29.05 12.18
CA GLN A 232 20.10 -28.36 11.62
C GLN A 232 20.61 -27.11 10.92
N TRP A 233 20.27 -26.95 9.65
CA TRP A 233 20.70 -25.82 8.81
C TRP A 233 19.49 -25.04 8.32
N ASP A 234 19.56 -23.71 8.32
CA ASP A 234 18.53 -22.84 7.76
C ASP A 234 18.79 -22.58 6.27
N ILE A 235 20.06 -22.39 5.91
CA ILE A 235 20.52 -22.11 4.55
C ILE A 235 21.69 -23.03 4.20
N VAL A 236 21.69 -23.60 3.01
CA VAL A 236 22.84 -24.31 2.43
C VAL A 236 23.28 -23.57 1.18
N VAL A 237 24.57 -23.21 1.11
CA VAL A 237 25.19 -22.58 -0.05
C VAL A 237 26.21 -23.54 -0.62
N TYR A 238 26.05 -23.93 -1.87
CA TYR A 238 27.02 -24.71 -2.62
C TYR A 238 27.70 -23.82 -3.65
N LEU A 239 29.03 -23.86 -3.66
CA LEU A 239 29.90 -23.17 -4.61
C LEU A 239 30.83 -24.23 -5.21
N GLY A 240 30.69 -24.52 -6.49
CA GLY A 240 31.51 -25.54 -7.16
C GLY A 240 30.99 -25.85 -8.56
N HIS A 241 31.46 -26.94 -9.16
CA HIS A 241 30.94 -27.39 -10.45
C HIS A 241 29.71 -28.30 -10.24
N SER A 242 28.68 -28.18 -11.07
CA SER A 242 27.60 -29.16 -11.12
C SER A 242 27.39 -29.58 -12.57
N GLN A 243 26.66 -30.68 -12.75
CA GLN A 243 26.28 -31.16 -14.07
C GLN A 243 24.82 -31.62 -14.04
N THR A 244 24.01 -31.13 -14.98
CA THR A 244 22.67 -31.68 -15.23
C THR A 244 22.80 -32.94 -16.09
N SER A 245 22.00 -33.97 -15.80
CA SER A 245 21.91 -35.19 -16.61
C SER A 245 21.44 -34.87 -18.02
N SER A 246 21.75 -35.74 -18.99
CA SER A 246 21.42 -35.51 -20.40
C SER A 246 19.92 -35.40 -20.70
N ASP A 247 19.06 -35.89 -19.82
CA ASP A 247 17.61 -35.78 -19.90
C ASP A 247 17.04 -34.51 -19.23
N GLY A 248 17.89 -33.70 -18.58
CA GLY A 248 17.47 -32.45 -17.93
C GLY A 248 16.68 -32.65 -16.63
N HIS A 249 16.58 -33.87 -16.11
CA HIS A 249 15.73 -34.20 -14.96
C HIS A 249 16.48 -34.34 -13.64
N ASP A 250 17.79 -34.60 -13.66
CA ASP A 250 18.63 -34.75 -12.49
C ASP A 250 19.89 -33.89 -12.57
N GLY A 251 20.53 -33.66 -11.43
CA GLY A 251 21.78 -32.94 -11.34
C GLY A 251 22.71 -33.56 -10.30
N VAL A 252 24.00 -33.33 -10.47
CA VAL A 252 25.07 -33.91 -9.66
C VAL A 252 25.99 -32.78 -9.18
N PHE A 253 26.31 -32.73 -7.88
CA PHE A 253 27.30 -31.78 -7.38
C PHE A 253 28.71 -32.35 -7.56
N ILE A 254 29.66 -31.61 -8.09
CA ILE A 254 31.04 -32.07 -8.25
C ILE A 254 31.85 -31.59 -7.05
N ILE A 255 32.35 -32.52 -6.24
CA ILE A 255 33.18 -32.17 -5.07
C ILE A 255 34.63 -32.00 -5.47
N ASP A 256 35.13 -32.93 -6.30
CA ASP A 256 36.52 -32.99 -6.76
C ASP A 256 36.58 -33.54 -8.19
N ASN A 257 37.74 -33.43 -8.86
CA ASN A 257 37.96 -33.77 -10.28
C ASN A 257 37.43 -35.16 -10.68
N ASP A 258 37.42 -36.12 -9.75
CA ASP A 258 36.96 -37.51 -9.98
C ASP A 258 35.77 -37.92 -9.09
N THR A 259 35.17 -36.99 -8.32
CA THR A 259 34.08 -37.32 -7.37
C THR A 259 32.87 -36.43 -7.58
N ALA A 260 31.80 -37.04 -8.08
CA ALA A 260 30.49 -36.44 -8.24
C ALA A 260 29.54 -36.96 -7.14
N LEU A 261 28.67 -36.10 -6.63
CA LEU A 261 27.59 -36.41 -5.68
C LEU A 261 26.33 -36.71 -6.46
N SER A 262 26.15 -37.97 -6.85
CA SER A 262 24.93 -38.42 -7.51
C SER A 262 23.74 -38.40 -6.55
N ALA A 263 22.53 -38.41 -7.10
CA ALA A 263 21.30 -38.73 -6.37
C ALA A 263 21.41 -40.08 -5.63
N ASP A 264 22.14 -41.03 -6.23
CA ASP A 264 22.37 -42.38 -5.71
C ASP A 264 23.33 -42.42 -4.50
N ASP A 265 24.11 -41.36 -4.25
CA ASP A 265 25.07 -41.28 -3.15
C ASP A 265 24.43 -40.95 -1.78
N ASN A 266 23.11 -41.10 -1.64
CA ASN A 266 22.31 -40.74 -0.45
C ASN A 266 22.34 -39.24 -0.08
N LEU A 267 22.86 -38.35 -0.92
CA LEU A 267 22.82 -36.91 -0.67
C LEU A 267 21.39 -36.38 -0.76
N ARG A 268 20.62 -36.87 -1.74
CA ARG A 268 19.19 -36.60 -1.87
C ARG A 268 18.44 -36.89 -0.57
N ASP A 269 18.71 -38.03 0.06
CA ASP A 269 18.13 -38.41 1.35
C ASP A 269 18.63 -37.54 2.50
N SER A 270 19.90 -37.17 2.48
CA SER A 270 20.51 -36.29 3.50
C SER A 270 19.90 -34.89 3.46
N LEU A 271 19.69 -34.34 2.26
CA LEU A 271 18.98 -33.08 2.04
C LEU A 271 17.50 -33.19 2.39
N LYS A 272 16.83 -34.30 2.07
CA LYS A 272 15.46 -34.57 2.50
C LYS A 272 15.35 -34.60 4.03
N ILE A 273 16.34 -35.14 4.74
CA ILE A 273 16.43 -35.07 6.20
C ILE A 273 16.65 -33.62 6.66
N ALA A 274 17.54 -32.86 6.01
CA ALA A 274 17.77 -31.45 6.32
C ALA A 274 16.51 -30.59 6.14
N VAL A 275 15.71 -30.84 5.08
CA VAL A 275 14.39 -30.24 4.86
C VAL A 275 13.45 -30.52 6.03
N LYS A 276 13.36 -31.76 6.49
CA LYS A 276 12.56 -32.13 7.68
C LYS A 276 13.05 -31.46 8.96
N LYS A 277 14.36 -31.19 9.06
CA LYS A 277 14.95 -30.44 10.17
C LYS A 277 14.78 -28.93 10.06
N GLY A 278 14.23 -28.41 8.96
CA GLY A 278 13.89 -26.99 8.82
C GLY A 278 14.81 -26.17 7.92
N LEU A 279 15.50 -26.81 6.97
CA LEU A 279 16.16 -26.15 5.83
C LEU A 279 15.13 -25.34 5.03
N LYS A 280 15.47 -24.08 4.74
CA LYS A 280 14.58 -23.09 4.10
C LYS A 280 15.09 -22.64 2.73
N LEU A 281 16.40 -22.47 2.56
CA LEU A 281 16.98 -21.96 1.32
C LEU A 281 18.19 -22.78 0.91
N VAL A 282 18.25 -23.16 -0.37
CA VAL A 282 19.46 -23.74 -0.98
C VAL A 282 19.91 -22.82 -2.11
N ILE A 283 21.18 -22.43 -2.09
CA ILE A 283 21.80 -21.64 -3.17
C ILE A 283 22.86 -22.50 -3.82
N CYS A 284 22.59 -22.95 -5.03
CA CYS A 284 23.52 -23.68 -5.88
C CYS A 284 24.14 -22.70 -6.87
N ASN A 285 25.20 -22.06 -6.43
CA ASN A 285 25.91 -21.07 -7.21
C ASN A 285 27.03 -21.75 -8.02
N SER A 286 26.60 -22.69 -8.86
CA SER A 286 27.43 -23.66 -9.56
C SER A 286 27.08 -23.72 -11.05
N CYS A 287 27.95 -24.37 -11.84
CA CYS A 287 27.74 -24.49 -13.28
C CYS A 287 26.58 -25.46 -13.59
N ASP A 288 25.61 -25.05 -14.42
CA ASP A 288 24.44 -25.87 -14.82
C ASP A 288 23.61 -26.41 -13.63
N GLY A 289 22.69 -25.59 -13.13
CA GLY A 289 21.92 -25.87 -11.92
C GLY A 289 20.44 -26.18 -12.13
N LEU A 290 19.91 -26.22 -13.36
CA LEU A 290 18.46 -26.44 -13.56
C LEU A 290 18.02 -27.86 -13.20
N GLY A 291 18.75 -28.90 -13.62
CA GLY A 291 18.46 -30.28 -13.23
C GLY A 291 18.59 -30.48 -11.72
N LEU A 292 19.61 -29.87 -11.12
CA LEU A 292 19.80 -29.86 -9.68
C LEU A 292 18.64 -29.15 -8.95
N GLY A 293 18.19 -28.01 -9.45
CA GLY A 293 17.05 -27.28 -8.93
C GLY A 293 15.75 -28.08 -8.95
N ARG A 294 15.49 -28.82 -10.04
CA ARG A 294 14.36 -29.76 -10.13
C ARG A 294 14.44 -30.85 -9.07
N GLN A 295 15.61 -31.47 -8.92
CA GLN A 295 15.83 -32.52 -7.92
C GLN A 295 15.59 -32.02 -6.50
N LEU A 296 16.11 -30.83 -6.16
CA LEU A 296 15.92 -30.18 -4.86
C LEU A 296 14.45 -29.83 -4.60
N ALA A 297 13.74 -29.33 -5.61
CA ALA A 297 12.32 -29.02 -5.49
C ALA A 297 11.50 -30.30 -5.24
N ASN A 298 11.82 -31.39 -5.94
CA ASN A 298 11.15 -32.69 -5.82
C ASN A 298 11.34 -33.38 -4.45
N ILE A 299 12.35 -32.98 -3.66
CA ILE A 299 12.53 -33.45 -2.27
C ILE A 299 11.98 -32.47 -1.23
N GLY A 300 11.30 -31.40 -1.66
CA GLY A 300 10.58 -30.46 -0.82
C GLY A 300 11.43 -29.31 -0.28
N VAL A 301 12.56 -28.97 -0.91
CA VAL A 301 13.26 -27.72 -0.61
C VAL A 301 12.36 -26.55 -1.06
N PRO A 302 11.97 -25.63 -0.16
CA PRO A 302 10.94 -24.64 -0.48
C PRO A 302 11.44 -23.48 -1.35
N HIS A 303 12.71 -23.08 -1.19
CA HIS A 303 13.33 -21.99 -1.94
C HIS A 303 14.71 -22.41 -2.43
N ILE A 304 14.95 -22.27 -3.73
CA ILE A 304 16.18 -22.71 -4.40
C ILE A 304 16.64 -21.62 -5.37
N ILE A 305 17.91 -21.24 -5.29
CA ILE A 305 18.54 -20.38 -6.30
C ILE A 305 19.60 -21.20 -7.03
N VAL A 306 19.50 -21.29 -8.34
CA VAL A 306 20.44 -22.00 -9.22
C VAL A 306 20.89 -21.09 -10.36
N MET A 307 21.97 -21.46 -11.06
CA MET A 307 22.36 -20.78 -12.30
C MET A 307 21.91 -21.59 -13.52
N LYS A 308 21.28 -20.93 -14.51
CA LYS A 308 20.83 -21.58 -15.75
C LYS A 308 21.99 -22.11 -16.60
N GLU A 309 23.14 -21.46 -16.54
CA GLU A 309 24.33 -21.79 -17.33
C GLU A 309 25.62 -21.67 -16.49
N PRO A 310 26.75 -22.25 -16.93
CA PRO A 310 28.05 -22.13 -16.28
C PRO A 310 28.48 -20.69 -16.03
N ILE A 311 28.85 -20.35 -14.80
CA ILE A 311 29.19 -18.97 -14.38
C ILE A 311 30.63 -18.89 -13.87
N ALA A 312 31.32 -17.77 -14.16
CA ALA A 312 32.66 -17.54 -13.61
C ALA A 312 32.61 -17.44 -12.08
N VAL A 313 33.58 -18.04 -11.40
CA VAL A 313 33.68 -18.06 -9.93
C VAL A 313 33.57 -16.66 -9.34
N ARG A 314 34.24 -15.66 -9.93
CA ARG A 314 34.15 -14.26 -9.46
C ARG A 314 32.75 -13.66 -9.57
N VAL A 315 31.99 -14.01 -10.61
CA VAL A 315 30.62 -13.51 -10.82
C VAL A 315 29.66 -14.21 -9.85
N ALA A 316 29.85 -15.51 -9.65
CA ALA A 316 29.16 -16.28 -8.61
C ALA A 316 29.40 -15.70 -7.21
N LEU A 317 30.66 -15.46 -6.82
CA LEU A 317 30.98 -14.87 -5.52
C LEU A 317 30.40 -13.46 -5.38
N ARG A 318 30.49 -12.64 -6.43
CA ARG A 318 29.89 -11.30 -6.43
C ARG A 318 28.37 -11.34 -6.24
N PHE A 319 27.69 -12.29 -6.89
CA PHE A 319 26.27 -12.50 -6.67
C PHE A 319 25.96 -12.71 -5.18
N LEU A 320 26.73 -13.56 -4.48
CA LEU A 320 26.55 -13.78 -3.04
C LEU A 320 26.89 -12.56 -2.19
N GLU A 321 27.95 -11.82 -2.53
CA GLU A 321 28.35 -10.57 -1.85
C GLU A 321 27.26 -9.50 -1.87
N VAL A 322 26.38 -9.51 -2.88
CA VAL A 322 25.25 -8.57 -2.97
C VAL A 322 23.97 -9.19 -2.41
N PHE A 323 23.67 -10.42 -2.80
CA PHE A 323 22.45 -11.10 -2.40
C PHE A 323 22.34 -11.32 -0.89
N LEU A 324 23.37 -11.92 -0.27
CA LEU A 324 23.32 -12.33 1.14
C LEU A 324 23.16 -11.15 2.11
N PRO A 325 23.91 -10.03 2.01
CA PRO A 325 23.70 -8.91 2.93
C PRO A 325 22.34 -8.25 2.77
N ASN A 326 21.76 -8.20 1.56
CA ASN A 326 20.39 -7.71 1.36
C ASN A 326 19.36 -8.64 2.02
N PHE A 327 19.48 -9.95 1.81
CA PHE A 327 18.60 -10.94 2.41
C PHE A 327 18.73 -10.97 3.95
N LEU A 328 19.97 -10.98 4.45
CA LEU A 328 20.29 -10.88 5.88
C LEU A 328 19.88 -9.54 6.50
N GLY A 329 19.72 -8.51 5.67
CA GLY A 329 19.25 -7.16 5.99
C GLY A 329 17.71 -7.02 6.03
N HIS A 330 16.96 -8.13 6.02
CA HIS A 330 15.50 -8.18 6.10
C HIS A 330 14.73 -7.85 4.81
N LYS A 331 15.39 -7.77 3.65
CA LYS A 331 14.70 -7.77 2.36
C LYS A 331 14.13 -9.16 2.05
N SER A 332 13.09 -9.24 1.21
CA SER A 332 12.56 -10.54 0.78
C SER A 332 13.55 -11.28 -0.12
N LEU A 333 13.37 -12.59 -0.26
CA LEU A 333 14.21 -13.41 -1.13
C LEU A 333 14.22 -12.90 -2.57
N GLN A 334 13.04 -12.56 -3.10
CA GLN A 334 12.87 -12.07 -4.47
C GLN A 334 13.47 -10.67 -4.64
N GLU A 335 13.23 -9.75 -3.70
CA GLU A 335 13.84 -8.42 -3.72
C GLU A 335 15.38 -8.48 -3.69
N SER A 336 15.93 -9.37 -2.84
CA SER A 336 17.38 -9.58 -2.74
C SER A 336 17.97 -10.14 -4.04
N LEU A 337 17.23 -11.00 -4.73
CA LEU A 337 17.60 -11.53 -6.04
C LEU A 337 17.55 -10.46 -7.13
N THR A 338 16.51 -9.63 -7.17
CA THR A 338 16.38 -8.51 -8.11
C THR A 338 17.58 -7.57 -8.01
N ILE A 339 17.96 -7.18 -6.79
CA ILE A 339 19.12 -6.31 -6.54
C ILE A 339 20.41 -6.97 -7.03
N ALA A 340 20.61 -8.26 -6.74
CA ALA A 340 21.80 -8.99 -7.19
C ALA A 340 21.87 -9.07 -8.72
N ARG A 341 20.74 -9.32 -9.42
CA ARG A 341 20.69 -9.30 -10.89
C ARG A 341 20.99 -7.91 -11.47
N GLN A 342 20.52 -6.84 -10.83
CA GLN A 342 20.81 -5.46 -11.23
C GLN A 342 22.31 -5.14 -11.11
N GLU A 343 22.96 -5.56 -10.03
CA GLU A 343 24.41 -5.42 -9.86
C GLU A 343 25.19 -6.11 -11.00
N LEU A 344 24.76 -7.31 -11.40
CA LEU A 344 25.38 -8.05 -12.49
C LEU A 344 25.24 -7.37 -13.87
N LYS A 345 24.38 -6.34 -14.01
CA LYS A 345 24.24 -5.53 -15.24
C LYS A 345 25.26 -4.39 -15.33
N LEU A 346 25.93 -4.03 -14.24
CA LEU A 346 26.82 -2.86 -14.21
C LEU A 346 28.06 -3.03 -15.09
N HIS A 347 28.55 -1.91 -15.65
CA HIS A 347 29.63 -1.88 -16.63
C HIS A 347 30.92 -2.61 -16.20
N GLN A 348 31.22 -2.62 -14.90
CA GLN A 348 32.40 -3.28 -14.35
C GLN A 348 32.40 -4.80 -14.52
N PHE A 349 31.22 -5.43 -14.69
CA PHE A 349 31.09 -6.85 -14.95
C PHE A 349 30.78 -7.15 -16.43
N ASN A 350 30.64 -6.12 -17.27
CA ASN A 350 30.21 -6.28 -18.65
C ASN A 350 31.21 -7.08 -19.50
N VAL A 351 32.50 -7.12 -19.12
CA VAL A 351 33.55 -7.93 -19.76
C VAL A 351 33.42 -9.41 -19.39
N ASP A 352 33.01 -9.69 -18.16
CA ASP A 352 33.14 -11.00 -17.51
C ASP A 352 31.79 -11.69 -17.27
N ALA A 353 30.71 -10.96 -17.55
CA ALA A 353 29.35 -11.28 -17.15
C ALA A 353 28.34 -10.95 -18.26
N ALA A 354 28.76 -11.05 -19.53
CA ALA A 354 27.87 -10.82 -20.67
C ALA A 354 26.64 -11.76 -20.57
N GLY A 355 25.45 -11.19 -20.39
CA GLY A 355 24.22 -11.95 -20.18
C GLY A 355 24.06 -12.60 -18.79
N SER A 356 24.99 -12.39 -17.85
CA SER A 356 24.99 -13.08 -16.55
C SER A 356 23.85 -12.69 -15.60
N SER A 357 23.22 -11.53 -15.80
CA SER A 357 22.02 -11.13 -15.05
C SER A 357 20.79 -12.01 -15.33
N LEU A 358 20.82 -12.81 -16.40
CA LEU A 358 19.77 -13.76 -16.77
C LEU A 358 20.01 -15.18 -16.24
N LEU A 359 21.18 -15.42 -15.62
CA LEU A 359 21.58 -16.76 -15.17
C LEU A 359 20.97 -17.16 -13.82
N PRO A 360 20.94 -16.30 -12.79
CA PRO A 360 20.28 -16.64 -11.53
C PRO A 360 18.82 -16.99 -11.79
N LEU A 361 18.38 -18.13 -11.28
CA LEU A 361 17.02 -18.63 -11.42
C LEU A 361 16.50 -19.00 -10.05
N LEU A 362 15.34 -18.45 -9.71
CA LEU A 362 14.61 -18.79 -8.50
C LEU A 362 13.61 -19.91 -8.81
N ILE A 363 13.71 -21.01 -8.05
CA ILE A 363 12.69 -22.04 -7.97
C ILE A 363 12.09 -21.96 -6.57
N GLU A 364 10.78 -21.78 -6.50
CA GLU A 364 10.07 -21.56 -5.23
C GLU A 364 8.73 -22.28 -5.21
N ASN A 365 8.40 -22.83 -4.04
CA ASN A 365 7.08 -23.36 -3.73
C ASN A 365 6.12 -22.19 -3.42
N PRO A 366 5.11 -21.92 -4.26
CA PRO A 366 4.21 -20.76 -4.10
C PRO A 366 3.29 -20.87 -2.89
N GLU A 367 3.19 -22.06 -2.29
CA GLU A 367 2.43 -22.30 -1.05
C GLU A 367 3.16 -21.81 0.20
N GLU A 368 4.45 -21.49 0.11
CA GLU A 368 5.21 -20.89 1.20
C GLU A 368 4.94 -19.38 1.27
N PRO A 369 4.96 -18.77 2.46
CA PRO A 369 4.96 -17.32 2.58
C PRO A 369 6.27 -16.72 2.01
N PRO A 370 6.31 -15.40 1.70
CA PRO A 370 7.56 -14.75 1.32
C PRO A 370 8.65 -15.01 2.36
N LEU A 371 9.80 -15.52 1.90
CA LEU A 371 10.92 -15.82 2.78
C LEU A 371 11.59 -14.51 3.21
N ILE A 372 11.35 -14.09 4.45
CA ILE A 372 11.89 -12.87 5.07
C ILE A 372 12.42 -13.23 6.47
N LEU A 373 13.56 -12.64 6.86
CA LEU A 373 14.13 -12.84 8.19
C LEU A 373 13.41 -12.03 9.26
N PRO A 374 13.08 -12.62 10.43
CA PRO A 374 12.38 -11.93 11.50
C PRO A 374 13.23 -10.81 12.09
N LYS A 375 12.63 -9.67 12.49
CA LYS A 375 13.37 -8.61 13.21
C LYS A 375 13.80 -9.11 14.60
N ASN A 376 15.09 -8.98 14.94
CA ASN A 376 15.66 -9.50 16.18
C ASN A 376 15.08 -8.79 17.43
N LYS A 377 14.14 -9.45 18.13
CA LYS A 377 13.68 -9.05 19.47
C LYS A 377 14.40 -9.91 20.52
N ARG A 378 15.61 -9.52 20.97
CA ARG A 378 16.26 -10.18 22.12
C ARG A 378 16.21 -9.29 23.37
N LEU A 379 15.26 -9.62 24.25
CA LEU A 379 15.30 -9.32 25.70
C LEU A 379 16.29 -10.27 26.40
N LEU A 380 16.97 -9.73 27.42
CA LEU A 380 18.03 -10.36 28.22
C LEU A 380 17.63 -11.72 28.81
N ARG A 381 18.50 -12.74 28.67
CA ARG A 381 18.38 -14.03 29.37
C ARG A 381 19.48 -14.16 30.44
N LEU A 382 19.13 -13.97 31.71
CA LEU A 382 19.96 -14.30 32.87
C LEU A 382 19.84 -15.79 33.30
N SER A 383 20.83 -16.27 34.07
CA SER A 383 21.13 -17.69 34.34
C SER A 383 20.18 -18.39 35.34
N SER A 384 20.16 -19.74 35.25
CA SER A 384 19.12 -20.63 35.77
C SER A 384 18.90 -20.66 37.29
N ARG A 385 19.90 -20.31 38.12
CA ARG A 385 19.73 -20.32 39.59
C ARG A 385 19.01 -19.07 40.09
N TRP A 386 19.25 -17.94 39.43
CA TRP A 386 18.51 -16.71 39.66
C TRP A 386 17.07 -16.83 39.17
N LYS A 387 16.78 -17.63 38.13
CA LYS A 387 15.40 -17.86 37.67
C LYS A 387 14.50 -18.46 38.74
N GLN A 388 14.98 -19.38 39.57
CA GLN A 388 14.14 -20.03 40.58
C GLN A 388 13.83 -19.09 41.75
N ALA A 389 14.83 -18.33 42.23
CA ALA A 389 14.64 -17.31 43.26
C ALA A 389 13.77 -16.14 42.74
N LEU A 390 14.03 -15.71 41.50
CA LEU A 390 13.27 -14.66 40.85
C LEU A 390 11.84 -15.13 40.52
N LEU A 391 11.60 -16.40 40.18
CA LEU A 391 10.25 -16.95 39.94
C LEU A 391 9.42 -16.99 41.22
N PHE A 392 10.03 -17.26 42.38
CA PHE A 392 9.30 -17.26 43.65
C PHE A 392 8.93 -15.84 44.08
N ILE A 393 9.85 -14.89 43.90
CA ILE A 393 9.62 -13.46 44.18
C ILE A 393 8.67 -12.85 43.13
N LEU A 394 8.79 -13.22 41.85
CA LEU A 394 7.86 -12.82 40.79
C LEU A 394 6.49 -13.43 41.05
N SER A 395 6.38 -14.69 41.47
CA SER A 395 5.07 -15.29 41.76
C SER A 395 4.34 -14.52 42.84
N LEU A 396 5.05 -14.13 43.91
CA LEU A 396 4.48 -13.34 45.00
C LEU A 396 4.09 -11.92 44.54
N LEU A 397 4.97 -11.27 43.78
CA LEU A 397 4.74 -9.94 43.20
C LEU A 397 3.67 -9.95 42.10
N VAL A 398 3.53 -11.05 41.36
CA VAL A 398 2.52 -11.25 40.30
C VAL A 398 1.19 -11.58 40.93
N THR A 399 1.10 -12.32 42.03
CA THR A 399 -0.17 -12.42 42.77
C THR A 399 -0.59 -11.08 43.36
N LEU A 400 0.35 -10.28 43.88
CA LEU A 400 0.09 -8.92 44.36
C LEU A 400 -0.19 -7.92 43.22
N SER A 401 0.42 -8.09 42.04
CA SER A 401 0.23 -7.22 40.87
C SER A 401 -0.98 -7.61 40.04
N ILE A 402 -1.38 -8.88 39.96
CA ILE A 402 -2.63 -9.31 39.32
C ILE A 402 -3.83 -8.80 40.12
N LEU A 403 -3.69 -8.67 41.44
CA LEU A 403 -4.67 -8.00 42.29
C LEU A 403 -4.68 -6.47 42.12
N TYR A 404 -3.61 -5.86 41.59
CA TYR A 404 -3.46 -4.40 41.50
C TYR A 404 -3.55 -3.84 40.05
N TRP A 405 -3.28 -4.65 39.02
CA TRP A 405 -3.06 -4.25 37.62
C TRP A 405 -3.72 -5.22 36.64
N GLY A 406 -5.05 -5.31 36.66
CA GLY A 406 -5.80 -5.79 35.50
C GLY A 406 -5.85 -4.70 34.42
N GLY A 407 -4.89 -4.67 33.49
CA GLY A 407 -4.84 -3.68 32.40
C GLY A 407 -3.91 -4.10 31.25
N VAL A 408 -4.47 -4.14 30.04
CA VAL A 408 -3.92 -4.64 28.77
C VAL A 408 -2.71 -3.81 28.27
N PHE A 409 -1.69 -4.47 27.70
CA PHE A 409 -0.62 -3.78 26.95
C PHE A 409 -1.19 -3.16 25.67
N SER A 410 -1.41 -1.83 25.67
CA SER A 410 -1.83 -1.02 24.52
C SER A 410 -0.61 -0.54 23.72
N ASP A 411 -0.67 -0.62 22.38
CA ASP A 411 0.38 -0.08 21.49
C ASP A 411 0.04 1.38 21.16
N ASP A 412 0.81 2.33 21.69
CA ASP A 412 0.56 3.77 21.54
C ASP A 412 0.72 4.25 20.09
N ALA A 413 -0.36 4.73 19.48
CA ALA A 413 -0.41 5.05 18.04
C ALA A 413 0.49 6.23 17.65
N SER A 414 0.78 7.16 18.57
CA SER A 414 1.58 8.35 18.26
C SER A 414 3.08 8.03 18.07
N LYS A 415 3.50 6.79 18.32
CA LYS A 415 4.86 6.31 18.03
C LYS A 415 5.13 6.06 16.55
N TYR A 416 4.09 6.00 15.72
CA TYR A 416 4.24 5.84 14.28
C TYR A 416 4.45 7.19 13.60
N LEU A 417 5.34 7.23 12.60
CA LEU A 417 5.47 8.39 11.71
C LEU A 417 4.09 8.71 11.09
N GLU A 418 3.83 10.00 10.88
CA GLU A 418 2.57 10.54 10.34
C GLU A 418 1.36 10.50 11.30
N ILE A 419 1.60 10.16 12.57
CA ILE A 419 0.64 10.24 13.68
C ILE A 419 1.26 11.05 14.82
N SER A 420 0.52 11.97 15.44
CA SER A 420 1.06 12.88 16.45
C SER A 420 0.01 13.29 17.49
N LEU A 421 0.40 13.26 18.76
CA LEU A 421 -0.24 14.00 19.85
C LEU A 421 0.41 15.37 20.07
N GLY A 422 1.56 15.62 19.46
CA GLY A 422 2.32 16.85 19.55
C GLY A 422 3.83 16.63 19.46
N GLU A 423 4.31 15.41 19.28
CA GLU A 423 5.72 15.05 19.13
C GLU A 423 6.27 15.22 17.71
N GLU A 424 5.38 15.26 16.71
CA GLU A 424 5.70 15.47 15.29
C GLU A 424 4.90 16.66 14.71
N ILE A 425 5.48 17.35 13.72
CA ILE A 425 4.81 18.42 12.96
C ILE A 425 4.39 17.86 11.60
N LEU A 426 3.09 17.72 11.40
CA LEU A 426 2.46 17.09 10.25
C LEU A 426 2.17 18.10 9.12
N LEU A 427 1.81 19.36 9.43
CA LEU A 427 1.70 20.40 8.41
C LEU A 427 3.09 20.94 8.06
N GLU A 428 3.48 20.83 6.79
CA GLU A 428 4.80 21.30 6.37
C GLU A 428 5.00 22.80 6.57
N THR A 429 3.93 23.59 6.39
CA THR A 429 3.89 25.04 6.60
C THR A 429 4.27 25.44 8.03
N ASN A 430 4.05 24.55 8.99
CA ASN A 430 4.31 24.78 10.41
C ASN A 430 5.77 24.51 10.82
N ARG A 431 6.55 23.79 10.00
CA ARG A 431 7.93 23.38 10.35
C ARG A 431 8.90 24.56 10.50
N GLN A 432 8.54 25.73 9.99
CA GLN A 432 9.35 26.94 10.13
C GLN A 432 9.18 27.63 11.49
N ASP A 433 8.14 27.30 12.28
CA ASP A 433 7.92 27.89 13.59
C ASP A 433 8.87 27.27 14.65
N LYS A 434 9.85 28.07 15.09
CA LYS A 434 10.84 27.66 16.09
C LYS A 434 10.23 27.30 17.45
N SER A 435 9.16 27.98 17.89
CA SER A 435 8.52 27.67 19.18
C SER A 435 7.75 26.37 19.10
N LEU A 436 7.09 26.09 17.98
CA LEU A 436 6.43 24.80 17.73
C LEU A 436 7.44 23.65 17.72
N GLU A 437 8.55 23.82 17.01
CA GLU A 437 9.65 22.84 16.94
C GLU A 437 10.28 22.54 18.31
N GLN A 438 10.41 23.56 19.17
CA GLN A 438 10.83 23.36 20.56
C GLN A 438 9.73 22.69 21.39
N GLY A 439 8.48 23.10 21.18
CA GLY A 439 7.32 22.56 21.88
C GLY A 439 7.13 21.07 21.64
N ARG A 440 7.32 20.60 20.40
CA ARG A 440 7.21 19.16 20.09
C ARG A 440 8.27 18.32 20.79
N LYS A 441 9.49 18.86 20.91
CA LYS A 441 10.60 18.18 21.60
C LYS A 441 10.29 18.09 23.09
N ALA A 442 9.81 19.17 23.70
CA ALA A 442 9.37 19.17 25.08
C ALA A 442 8.22 18.17 25.29
N PHE A 443 7.22 18.14 24.41
CA PHE A 443 6.11 17.18 24.48
C PHE A 443 6.61 15.73 24.39
N LYS A 444 7.49 15.43 23.43
CA LYS A 444 8.12 14.12 23.25
C LYS A 444 8.92 13.67 24.48
N ASN A 445 9.57 14.61 25.15
CA ASN A 445 10.31 14.38 26.39
C ASN A 445 9.41 14.35 27.63
N GLN A 446 8.09 14.44 27.47
CA GLN A 446 7.09 14.51 28.56
C GLN A 446 7.24 15.75 29.46
N GLU A 447 7.91 16.80 28.97
CA GLU A 447 8.07 18.10 29.62
C GLU A 447 6.82 18.97 29.36
N TYR A 448 5.63 18.46 29.71
CA TYR A 448 4.35 19.03 29.28
C TYR A 448 4.17 20.49 29.67
N LYS A 449 4.64 20.91 30.85
CA LYS A 449 4.58 22.32 31.29
C LYS A 449 5.33 23.25 30.34
N GLN A 450 6.49 22.81 29.84
CA GLN A 450 7.29 23.58 28.88
C GLN A 450 6.64 23.52 27.48
N ALA A 451 6.13 22.35 27.08
CA ALA A 451 5.40 22.20 25.82
C ALA A 451 4.19 23.15 25.74
N ILE A 452 3.40 23.27 26.82
CA ILE A 452 2.26 24.21 26.92
C ILE A 452 2.71 25.65 26.64
N GLN A 453 3.79 26.11 27.28
CA GLN A 453 4.30 27.47 27.09
C GLN A 453 4.77 27.72 25.66
N LEU A 454 5.45 26.74 25.06
CA LEU A 454 6.00 26.84 23.71
C LEU A 454 4.93 26.80 22.63
N PHE A 455 3.97 25.87 22.74
CA PHE A 455 2.81 25.82 21.84
C PHE A 455 1.95 27.06 21.97
N LYS A 456 1.71 27.56 23.19
CA LYS A 456 0.98 28.83 23.40
C LYS A 456 1.67 30.00 22.70
N LYS A 457 3.00 30.11 22.85
CA LYS A 457 3.81 31.14 22.18
C LYS A 457 3.72 31.07 20.65
N SER A 458 3.60 29.86 20.07
CA SER A 458 3.38 29.69 18.64
C SER A 458 1.94 30.08 18.25
N LEU A 459 0.95 29.65 19.01
CA LEU A 459 -0.46 29.97 18.80
C LEU A 459 -0.76 31.47 18.91
N ASP A 460 -0.08 32.20 19.78
CA ASP A 460 -0.22 33.66 19.90
C ASP A 460 0.22 34.40 18.63
N ARG A 461 1.12 33.80 17.83
CA ARG A 461 1.51 34.33 16.51
C ARG A 461 0.62 33.82 15.38
N LEU A 462 0.15 32.58 15.49
CA LEU A 462 -0.64 31.89 14.48
C LEU A 462 -1.99 31.44 15.06
N PRO A 463 -2.87 32.38 15.45
CA PRO A 463 -4.11 32.05 16.16
C PRO A 463 -5.07 31.20 15.33
N ASN A 464 -5.00 31.26 13.99
CA ASN A 464 -5.83 30.45 13.11
C ASN A 464 -5.27 29.04 12.79
N ASN A 465 -4.24 28.57 13.50
CA ASN A 465 -3.60 27.29 13.20
C ASN A 465 -4.18 26.14 14.03
N PRO A 466 -4.89 25.17 13.42
CA PRO A 466 -5.57 24.13 14.17
C PRO A 466 -4.63 23.04 14.69
N GLU A 467 -3.55 22.70 13.98
CA GLU A 467 -2.56 21.71 14.45
C GLU A 467 -1.89 22.20 15.74
N ILE A 468 -1.39 23.45 15.75
CA ILE A 468 -0.75 24.04 16.93
C ILE A 468 -1.72 24.09 18.11
N ARG A 469 -3.00 24.43 17.85
CA ARG A 469 -4.04 24.48 18.87
C ARG A 469 -4.34 23.09 19.46
N ILE A 470 -4.39 22.05 18.63
CA ILE A 470 -4.55 20.68 19.10
C ILE A 470 -3.37 20.28 19.99
N TYR A 471 -2.13 20.55 19.57
CA TYR A 471 -0.95 20.20 20.38
C TYR A 471 -0.88 20.97 21.70
N TYR A 472 -1.27 22.25 21.69
CA TYR A 472 -1.44 23.03 22.92
C TYR A 472 -2.44 22.36 23.88
N ASN A 473 -3.60 21.95 23.39
CA ASN A 473 -4.62 21.29 24.22
C ASN A 473 -4.24 19.87 24.64
N ASN A 474 -3.54 19.10 23.79
CA ASN A 474 -3.01 17.80 24.14
C ASN A 474 -1.97 17.87 25.27
N ALA A 475 -1.11 18.89 25.24
CA ALA A 475 -0.13 19.15 26.30
C ALA A 475 -0.80 19.56 27.62
N ARG A 476 -1.85 20.37 27.55
CA ARG A 476 -2.67 20.70 28.73
C ARG A 476 -3.34 19.47 29.32
N ALA A 477 -4.00 18.67 28.50
CA ALA A 477 -4.65 17.44 28.93
C ALA A 477 -3.65 16.48 29.60
N ALA A 478 -2.48 16.25 29.00
CA ALA A 478 -1.43 15.41 29.58
C ALA A 478 -0.84 15.95 30.90
N TYR A 479 -0.84 17.28 31.08
CA TYR A 479 -0.32 17.91 32.30
C TYR A 479 -1.34 17.93 33.45
N GLN A 480 -2.63 18.11 33.12
CA GLN A 480 -3.70 18.41 34.09
C GLN A 480 -4.54 17.18 34.44
N ASP A 481 -4.69 16.23 33.53
CA ASP A 481 -5.44 14.99 33.74
C ASP A 481 -4.46 13.80 33.74
N ARG A 482 -4.60 12.91 34.73
CA ARG A 482 -3.78 11.69 34.80
C ARG A 482 -4.20 10.64 33.79
N ASN A 483 -5.43 10.71 33.30
CA ASN A 483 -5.99 9.77 32.34
C ASN A 483 -6.96 10.49 31.38
N PRO A 484 -6.46 11.38 30.52
CA PRO A 484 -7.31 12.10 29.56
C PRO A 484 -7.95 11.11 28.56
N LEU A 485 -9.15 11.46 28.08
CA LEU A 485 -9.79 10.77 26.96
C LEU A 485 -8.95 10.97 25.70
N LYS A 486 -8.84 9.93 24.88
CA LYS A 486 -8.10 9.99 23.62
C LYS A 486 -9.01 9.62 22.45
N ILE A 487 -9.19 10.54 21.52
CA ILE A 487 -9.80 10.27 20.21
C ILE A 487 -8.73 10.44 19.13
N ALA A 488 -8.98 9.88 17.95
CA ALA A 488 -8.12 10.11 16.79
C ALA A 488 -8.84 10.88 15.68
N THR A 489 -8.06 11.54 14.85
CA THR A 489 -8.52 12.13 13.60
C THR A 489 -7.55 11.81 12.48
N SER A 490 -8.09 11.55 11.30
CA SER A 490 -7.32 11.25 10.10
C SER A 490 -7.78 12.16 8.97
N VAL A 491 -6.83 12.94 8.46
CA VAL A 491 -7.08 14.06 7.53
C VAL A 491 -5.96 14.16 6.48
N PRO A 492 -6.20 14.80 5.31
CA PRO A 492 -5.26 14.80 4.19
C PRO A 492 -4.16 15.87 4.29
N LEU A 493 -3.38 15.87 5.37
CA LEU A 493 -2.40 16.91 5.68
C LEU A 493 -1.29 17.05 4.64
N GLY A 494 -0.89 15.96 3.98
CA GLY A 494 0.26 15.98 3.07
C GLY A 494 -0.05 16.49 1.66
N ASN A 495 -1.24 16.25 1.13
CA ASN A 495 -1.61 16.57 -0.25
C ASN A 495 -2.88 17.41 -0.40
N ASN A 496 -3.62 17.68 0.69
CA ASN A 496 -4.68 18.68 0.72
C ASN A 496 -4.77 19.41 2.09
N PRO A 497 -3.70 20.14 2.47
CA PRO A 497 -3.58 20.74 3.80
C PRO A 497 -4.70 21.74 4.12
N GLU A 498 -5.23 22.47 3.13
CA GLU A 498 -6.32 23.43 3.37
C GLU A 498 -7.58 22.73 3.87
N ILE A 499 -7.99 21.63 3.23
CA ILE A 499 -9.16 20.84 3.64
C ILE A 499 -8.90 20.15 4.98
N ALA A 500 -7.69 19.66 5.22
CA ALA A 500 -7.30 19.12 6.51
C ALA A 500 -7.45 20.16 7.63
N GLU A 501 -6.98 21.39 7.41
CA GLU A 501 -7.14 22.47 8.38
C GLU A 501 -8.61 22.84 8.63
N GLU A 502 -9.49 22.83 7.61
CA GLU A 502 -10.93 23.07 7.81
C GLU A 502 -11.53 22.07 8.81
N ILE A 503 -11.19 20.78 8.68
CA ILE A 503 -11.67 19.72 9.59
C ILE A 503 -11.04 19.87 10.97
N LEU A 504 -9.71 20.05 11.05
CA LEU A 504 -9.01 20.19 12.32
C LEU A 504 -9.46 21.43 13.10
N ARG A 505 -9.88 22.51 12.46
CA ARG A 505 -10.48 23.67 13.15
C ARG A 505 -11.73 23.28 13.95
N GLY A 506 -12.59 22.42 13.41
CA GLY A 506 -13.80 21.98 14.12
C GLY A 506 -13.45 21.20 15.38
N ILE A 507 -12.54 20.24 15.23
CA ILE A 507 -12.07 19.36 16.30
C ILE A 507 -11.35 20.18 17.39
N ALA A 508 -10.43 21.06 16.98
CA ALA A 508 -9.62 21.88 17.89
C ALA A 508 -10.47 22.88 18.70
N LEU A 509 -11.52 23.43 18.09
CA LEU A 509 -12.45 24.33 18.75
C LEU A 509 -13.17 23.61 19.89
N PHE A 510 -13.82 22.48 19.59
CA PHE A 510 -14.53 21.72 20.62
C PHE A 510 -13.60 21.16 21.69
N GLN A 511 -12.41 20.67 21.30
CA GLN A 511 -11.40 20.21 22.26
C GLN A 511 -11.03 21.32 23.25
N GLN A 512 -10.85 22.55 22.77
CA GLN A 512 -10.49 23.66 23.65
C GLN A 512 -11.65 24.04 24.57
N GLU A 513 -12.87 24.13 24.07
CA GLU A 513 -14.06 24.41 24.88
C GLU A 513 -14.21 23.41 26.02
N LEU A 514 -14.14 22.12 25.70
CA LEU A 514 -14.21 21.04 26.67
C LEU A 514 -13.08 21.13 27.72
N ASN A 515 -11.84 21.29 27.28
CA ASN A 515 -10.69 21.35 28.19
C ASN A 515 -10.70 22.61 29.06
N ASP A 516 -11.22 23.74 28.56
CA ASP A 516 -11.40 24.97 29.31
C ASP A 516 -12.54 24.86 30.34
N GLU A 517 -13.63 24.17 30.00
CA GLU A 517 -14.71 23.84 30.93
C GLU A 517 -14.18 22.97 32.08
N GLN A 518 -13.46 21.88 31.75
CA GLN A 518 -12.93 20.94 32.73
C GLN A 518 -11.81 21.51 33.61
N ALA A 519 -11.02 22.46 33.09
CA ALA A 519 -10.05 23.17 33.89
C ALA A 519 -10.68 24.07 34.96
N LYS A 520 -11.94 24.51 34.77
CA LYS A 520 -12.70 25.33 35.73
C LYS A 520 -13.51 24.45 36.69
N ASN A 521 -14.19 23.44 36.15
CA ASN A 521 -15.09 22.54 36.87
C ASN A 521 -14.73 21.08 36.49
N PRO A 522 -13.83 20.42 37.25
CA PRO A 522 -13.38 19.08 36.92
C PRO A 522 -14.42 18.03 37.34
N ASP A 523 -15.40 17.78 36.47
CA ASP A 523 -16.46 16.77 36.62
C ASP A 523 -16.37 15.64 35.58
N PHE A 524 -15.46 15.78 34.62
CA PHE A 524 -15.21 14.88 33.50
C PHE A 524 -13.72 14.90 33.12
N HIS A 525 -13.34 14.13 32.11
CA HIS A 525 -11.95 14.03 31.66
C HIS A 525 -11.60 15.07 30.58
N LEU A 526 -10.33 15.49 30.56
CA LEU A 526 -9.79 16.31 29.46
C LEU A 526 -9.59 15.45 28.20
N LEU A 527 -9.61 16.09 27.04
CA LEU A 527 -9.50 15.46 25.73
C LEU A 527 -8.12 15.67 25.09
N GLN A 528 -7.52 14.56 24.67
CA GLN A 528 -6.43 14.48 23.71
C GLN A 528 -6.93 14.03 22.33
N VAL A 529 -6.40 14.65 21.29
CA VAL A 529 -6.69 14.34 19.89
C VAL A 529 -5.41 13.87 19.22
N VAL A 530 -5.38 12.60 18.83
CA VAL A 530 -4.32 12.03 18.00
C VAL A 530 -4.57 12.47 16.55
N VAL A 531 -3.66 13.23 15.97
CA VAL A 531 -3.77 13.71 14.59
C VAL A 531 -2.98 12.79 13.67
N ALA A 532 -3.54 12.41 12.54
CA ALA A 532 -2.88 11.55 11.57
C ALA A 532 -3.10 12.01 10.13
N ASN A 533 -2.07 11.83 9.30
CA ASN A 533 -2.15 12.11 7.87
C ASN A 533 -2.53 10.84 7.08
N ASP A 534 -3.64 10.89 6.35
CA ASP A 534 -4.05 9.82 5.41
C ASP A 534 -3.93 10.21 3.95
N ASN A 535 -3.52 11.44 3.64
CA ASN A 535 -3.40 11.91 2.26
C ASN A 535 -4.67 11.72 1.37
N ASN A 536 -5.87 11.57 1.94
CA ASN A 536 -7.06 11.07 1.22
C ASN A 536 -6.82 9.76 0.44
N SER A 537 -5.79 8.98 0.79
CA SER A 537 -5.39 7.72 0.16
C SER A 537 -6.06 6.56 0.88
N ALA A 538 -6.71 5.66 0.14
CA ALA A 538 -7.31 4.46 0.71
C ALA A 538 -6.28 3.63 1.52
N VAL A 539 -5.06 3.49 0.98
CA VAL A 539 -4.00 2.71 1.63
C VAL A 539 -3.49 3.37 2.90
N ASP A 540 -3.34 4.69 2.89
CA ASP A 540 -2.81 5.40 4.04
C ASP A 540 -3.90 5.40 5.12
N ALA A 541 -5.17 5.62 4.75
CA ALA A 541 -6.31 5.52 5.65
C ALA A 541 -6.44 4.13 6.31
N GLU A 542 -6.24 3.05 5.55
CA GLU A 542 -6.19 1.67 6.05
C GLU A 542 -5.07 1.51 7.11
N ASP A 543 -3.86 1.97 6.79
CA ASP A 543 -2.71 1.92 7.70
C ASP A 543 -2.93 2.78 8.97
N ARG A 544 -3.54 3.97 8.87
CA ARG A 544 -3.91 4.80 10.04
C ARG A 544 -4.98 4.08 10.88
N ALA A 545 -5.99 3.49 10.25
CA ALA A 545 -7.06 2.77 10.94
C ALA A 545 -6.53 1.58 11.73
N GLU A 546 -5.63 0.78 11.15
CA GLU A 546 -5.01 -0.35 11.86
C GLU A 546 -4.25 0.11 13.11
N LYS A 547 -3.51 1.22 13.01
CA LYS A 547 -2.73 1.78 14.12
C LYS A 547 -3.66 2.31 15.22
N PHE A 548 -4.77 2.95 14.85
CA PHE A 548 -5.77 3.41 15.82
C PHE A 548 -6.46 2.26 16.56
N VAL A 549 -6.78 1.16 15.86
CA VAL A 549 -7.42 0.00 16.49
C VAL A 549 -6.48 -0.68 17.49
N LYS A 550 -5.18 -0.78 17.17
CA LYS A 550 -4.13 -1.35 18.05
C LYS A 550 -3.90 -0.54 19.34
N ASP A 551 -4.14 0.77 19.30
CA ASP A 551 -4.12 1.62 20.49
C ASP A 551 -5.48 1.59 21.20
N SER A 552 -5.61 0.73 22.22
CA SER A 552 -6.84 0.60 23.00
C SER A 552 -7.21 1.86 23.79
N SER A 553 -6.31 2.84 23.94
CA SER A 553 -6.63 4.12 24.56
C SER A 553 -7.47 5.03 23.65
N ILE A 554 -7.46 4.79 22.33
CA ILE A 554 -8.26 5.55 21.37
C ILE A 554 -9.69 4.99 21.37
N ILE A 555 -10.66 5.79 21.82
CA ILE A 555 -12.05 5.38 22.00
C ILE A 555 -12.94 5.65 20.78
N ALA A 556 -12.57 6.62 19.93
CA ALA A 556 -13.31 7.00 18.74
C ALA A 556 -12.42 7.69 17.70
N VAL A 557 -12.91 7.78 16.46
CA VAL A 557 -12.27 8.46 15.33
C VAL A 557 -13.20 9.53 14.75
N VAL A 558 -12.65 10.72 14.47
CA VAL A 558 -13.29 11.75 13.63
C VAL A 558 -12.55 11.83 12.30
N GLY A 559 -13.19 11.37 11.23
CA GLY A 559 -12.58 11.17 9.92
C GLY A 559 -13.26 10.01 9.16
N HIS A 560 -12.87 9.68 7.94
CA HIS A 560 -11.87 10.36 7.09
C HIS A 560 -12.53 11.48 6.28
N ASN A 561 -11.72 12.29 5.58
CA ASN A 561 -12.23 13.32 4.69
C ASN A 561 -12.84 12.73 3.40
N ALA A 562 -12.01 12.05 2.60
CA ALA A 562 -12.45 11.45 1.33
C ALA A 562 -13.31 10.19 1.55
N SER A 563 -14.24 9.97 0.64
CA SER A 563 -15.10 8.78 0.65
C SER A 563 -14.31 7.49 0.48
N ALA A 564 -13.35 7.44 -0.45
CA ALA A 564 -12.48 6.27 -0.61
C ALA A 564 -11.64 5.94 0.63
N ALA A 565 -11.17 6.96 1.36
CA ALA A 565 -10.45 6.78 2.63
C ALA A 565 -11.37 6.21 3.73
N SER A 566 -12.60 6.73 3.83
CA SER A 566 -13.59 6.22 4.79
C SER A 566 -14.02 4.79 4.48
N GLU A 567 -14.19 4.44 3.19
CA GLU A 567 -14.49 3.08 2.74
C GLU A 567 -13.37 2.10 3.08
N ALA A 568 -12.10 2.49 2.89
CA ALA A 568 -10.95 1.63 3.17
C ALA A 568 -10.76 1.35 4.67
N ALA A 569 -11.01 2.34 5.53
CA ALA A 569 -10.88 2.20 6.98
C ALA A 569 -12.06 1.48 7.65
N LYS A 570 -13.20 1.38 6.94
CA LYS A 570 -14.49 0.91 7.43
C LYS A 570 -14.43 -0.42 8.18
N ASP A 571 -13.97 -1.47 7.49
CA ASP A 571 -13.99 -2.83 8.03
C ASP A 571 -13.03 -2.98 9.21
N ILE A 572 -11.91 -2.24 9.19
CA ILE A 572 -10.95 -2.20 10.30
C ILE A 572 -11.58 -1.58 11.54
N TYR A 573 -12.30 -0.47 11.38
CA TYR A 573 -12.98 0.16 12.51
C TYR A 573 -14.10 -0.70 13.08
N VAL A 574 -14.90 -1.34 12.22
CA VAL A 574 -15.93 -2.30 12.63
C VAL A 574 -15.33 -3.48 13.38
N GLN A 575 -14.26 -4.10 12.85
CA GLN A 575 -13.56 -5.21 13.52
C GLN A 575 -12.92 -4.79 14.85
N GLY A 576 -12.36 -3.59 14.90
CA GLY A 576 -11.77 -2.99 16.10
C GLY A 576 -12.78 -2.41 17.08
N LYS A 577 -14.08 -2.49 16.74
CA LYS A 577 -15.22 -1.90 17.46
C LYS A 577 -15.08 -0.40 17.72
N ILE A 578 -14.25 0.32 16.97
CA ILE A 578 -14.04 1.75 17.22
C ILE A 578 -15.08 2.56 16.46
N VAL A 579 -15.79 3.41 17.19
CA VAL A 579 -16.78 4.33 16.59
C VAL A 579 -16.04 5.36 15.73
N ALA A 580 -16.42 5.47 14.46
CA ALA A 580 -15.86 6.46 13.54
C ALA A 580 -16.97 7.34 12.94
N LEU A 581 -16.84 8.66 13.13
CA LEU A 581 -17.74 9.66 12.57
C LEU A 581 -17.03 10.40 11.45
N SER A 582 -17.48 10.21 10.21
CA SER A 582 -16.98 11.00 9.10
C SER A 582 -17.73 12.33 9.01
N PRO A 583 -17.02 13.48 9.14
CA PRO A 583 -17.65 14.78 9.01
C PRO A 583 -17.99 15.15 7.56
N THR A 584 -17.45 14.43 6.56
CA THR A 584 -17.47 14.88 5.16
C THR A 584 -17.72 13.80 4.11
N SER A 585 -17.60 12.51 4.44
CA SER A 585 -17.75 11.45 3.46
C SER A 585 -19.21 11.30 3.00
N PHE A 586 -19.39 11.29 1.70
CA PHE A 586 -20.69 11.06 1.08
C PHE A 586 -20.96 9.58 0.77
N SER A 587 -19.97 8.68 0.96
CA SER A 587 -20.12 7.26 0.60
C SER A 587 -21.36 6.64 1.24
N SER A 588 -22.14 5.92 0.45
CA SER A 588 -23.22 5.05 0.97
C SER A 588 -22.69 3.72 1.49
N LYS A 589 -21.43 3.35 1.18
CA LYS A 589 -20.86 2.05 1.57
C LYS A 589 -20.39 2.00 3.02
N ILE A 590 -20.31 3.16 3.68
CA ILE A 590 -20.02 3.29 5.12
C ILE A 590 -21.29 3.48 5.96
N SER A 591 -22.45 3.56 5.30
CA SER A 591 -23.76 3.53 5.95
C SER A 591 -24.16 2.07 6.20
N SER A 592 -24.95 1.81 7.24
CA SER A 592 -25.45 0.48 7.68
C SER A 592 -24.48 -0.40 8.48
N ASP A 593 -23.23 0.03 8.68
CA ASP A 593 -22.29 -0.67 9.57
C ASP A 593 -22.41 -0.19 11.01
N SER A 594 -22.30 -1.10 11.98
CA SER A 594 -22.63 -0.81 13.38
C SER A 594 -21.77 0.26 14.04
N TYR A 595 -20.56 0.55 13.54
CA TYR A 595 -19.60 1.49 14.14
C TYR A 595 -19.26 2.71 13.29
N MET A 596 -19.86 2.85 12.11
CA MET A 596 -19.61 3.95 11.18
C MET A 596 -20.80 4.91 11.17
N TYR A 597 -20.50 6.22 11.20
CA TYR A 597 -21.52 7.27 11.18
C TYR A 597 -21.13 8.39 10.23
N LYS A 598 -22.14 8.98 9.57
CA LYS A 598 -21.98 10.11 8.65
C LYS A 598 -22.63 11.35 9.23
N MET A 599 -21.88 12.44 9.29
CA MET A 599 -22.44 13.75 9.68
C MET A 599 -23.13 14.47 8.53
N VAL A 600 -22.84 14.07 7.29
CA VAL A 600 -23.50 14.60 6.10
C VAL A 600 -24.70 13.74 5.71
N PRO A 601 -25.78 14.36 5.20
CA PRO A 601 -26.96 13.68 4.68
C PRO A 601 -26.65 12.89 3.39
N GLU A 602 -27.63 12.15 2.90
CA GLU A 602 -27.52 11.42 1.64
C GLU A 602 -27.32 12.32 0.41
N MET A 603 -26.53 11.85 -0.55
CA MET A 603 -26.14 12.63 -1.75
C MET A 603 -27.34 13.05 -2.62
N GLU A 604 -28.34 12.17 -2.69
CA GLU A 604 -29.58 12.35 -3.45
C GLU A 604 -30.27 13.67 -3.11
N THR A 605 -30.11 14.07 -1.88
CA THR A 605 -30.66 15.30 -1.35
C THR A 605 -30.05 16.54 -2.01
N PHE A 606 -28.72 16.65 -2.08
CA PHE A 606 -28.06 17.78 -2.74
C PHE A 606 -28.35 17.80 -4.25
N ALA A 607 -28.40 16.64 -4.88
CA ALA A 607 -28.74 16.51 -6.29
C ALA A 607 -30.17 17.00 -6.55
N THR A 608 -31.13 16.61 -5.71
CA THR A 608 -32.52 17.07 -5.76
C THR A 608 -32.60 18.59 -5.62
N THR A 609 -31.91 19.16 -4.64
CA THR A 609 -31.86 20.61 -4.41
C THR A 609 -31.34 21.39 -5.62
N LEU A 610 -30.28 20.93 -6.29
CA LEU A 610 -29.78 21.58 -7.51
C LEU A 610 -30.77 21.48 -8.67
N ILE A 611 -31.49 20.37 -8.80
CA ILE A 611 -32.51 20.19 -9.84
C ILE A 611 -33.73 21.06 -9.57
N GLU A 612 -34.17 21.19 -8.31
CA GLU A 612 -35.22 22.12 -7.91
C GLU A 612 -34.86 23.56 -8.25
N TYR A 613 -33.60 23.96 -8.04
CA TYR A 613 -33.09 25.25 -8.46
C TYR A 613 -33.23 25.47 -9.97
N ILE A 614 -32.83 24.50 -10.79
CA ILE A 614 -32.97 24.58 -12.25
C ILE A 614 -34.43 24.67 -12.67
N ARG A 615 -35.33 23.90 -12.02
CA ARG A 615 -36.77 23.99 -12.26
C ARG A 615 -37.29 25.38 -11.97
N GLU A 616 -36.95 25.96 -10.82
CA GLU A 616 -37.36 27.32 -10.47
C GLU A 616 -36.83 28.37 -11.48
N GLN A 617 -35.58 28.24 -11.95
CA GLN A 617 -35.05 29.13 -12.99
C GLN A 617 -35.75 28.94 -14.34
N THR A 618 -36.21 27.72 -14.63
CA THR A 618 -36.99 27.42 -15.85
C THR A 618 -38.39 28.01 -15.77
N ASP A 619 -39.06 27.91 -14.63
CA ASP A 619 -40.38 28.50 -14.38
C ASP A 619 -40.34 30.03 -14.48
N LYS A 620 -39.23 30.65 -14.05
CA LYS A 620 -38.95 32.08 -14.22
C LYS A 620 -38.53 32.49 -15.64
N LEU A 621 -38.49 31.54 -16.59
CA LEU A 621 -38.05 31.74 -17.97
C LEU A 621 -36.59 32.21 -18.12
N ILE A 622 -35.78 32.07 -17.06
CA ILE A 622 -34.35 32.41 -17.05
C ILE A 622 -33.57 31.34 -17.83
N ILE A 623 -33.90 30.06 -17.64
CA ILE A 623 -33.35 28.94 -18.39
C ILE A 623 -34.41 28.44 -19.37
N GLN A 624 -34.12 28.52 -20.67
CA GLN A 624 -35.03 28.02 -21.71
C GLN A 624 -34.48 26.73 -22.32
N LYS A 625 -35.32 25.68 -22.39
CA LYS A 625 -34.96 24.36 -22.94
C LYS A 625 -33.69 23.80 -22.27
N PRO A 626 -33.74 23.50 -20.95
CA PRO A 626 -32.57 23.06 -20.19
C PRO A 626 -31.92 21.83 -20.83
N ASN A 627 -30.62 21.92 -21.08
CA ASN A 627 -29.79 20.89 -21.66
C ASN A 627 -28.47 20.80 -20.90
N ASN A 628 -28.28 19.66 -20.25
CA ASN A 628 -27.22 19.44 -19.27
C ASN A 628 -26.02 18.74 -19.91
N LEU A 629 -24.82 19.19 -19.55
CA LEU A 629 -23.58 18.41 -19.62
C LEU A 629 -23.10 18.16 -18.20
N ILE A 630 -22.73 16.92 -17.90
CA ILE A 630 -22.31 16.50 -16.57
C ILE A 630 -20.90 15.97 -16.66
N CYS A 631 -20.00 16.62 -15.94
CA CYS A 631 -18.60 16.24 -15.85
C CYS A 631 -18.27 15.76 -14.44
N TYR A 632 -17.57 14.64 -14.31
CA TYR A 632 -17.35 14.00 -13.02
C TYR A 632 -15.99 13.31 -12.95
N ASP A 633 -15.51 13.07 -11.73
CA ASP A 633 -14.33 12.25 -11.46
C ASP A 633 -14.78 10.88 -10.92
N ASN A 634 -14.26 9.78 -11.48
CA ASN A 634 -14.69 8.42 -11.13
C ASN A 634 -13.73 7.69 -10.17
N ARG A 635 -12.65 8.32 -9.69
CA ARG A 635 -11.63 7.62 -8.86
C ARG A 635 -12.14 7.17 -7.49
N SER A 636 -12.96 7.98 -6.82
CA SER A 636 -13.42 7.73 -5.44
C SER A 636 -14.87 7.29 -5.33
N GLY A 637 -15.56 7.08 -6.45
CA GLY A 637 -16.96 6.64 -6.53
C GLY A 637 -18.00 7.66 -6.05
N ASP A 638 -17.74 8.50 -5.05
CA ASP A 638 -18.69 9.48 -4.51
C ASP A 638 -19.08 10.58 -5.51
N ASN A 639 -18.12 11.16 -6.21
CA ASN A 639 -18.41 12.21 -7.21
C ASN A 639 -19.12 11.64 -8.45
N TYR A 640 -18.74 10.44 -8.89
CA TYR A 640 -19.48 9.68 -9.88
C TYR A 640 -20.91 9.37 -9.41
N ASN A 641 -21.08 8.86 -8.19
CA ASN A 641 -22.38 8.52 -7.63
C ASN A 641 -23.28 9.76 -7.49
N PHE A 642 -22.71 10.91 -7.09
CA PHE A 642 -23.43 12.18 -7.09
C PHE A 642 -23.89 12.56 -8.50
N ALA A 643 -23.01 12.43 -9.50
CA ALA A 643 -23.34 12.70 -10.89
C ALA A 643 -24.42 11.74 -11.42
N GLU A 644 -24.35 10.45 -11.10
CA GLU A 644 -25.37 9.46 -11.47
C GLU A 644 -26.71 9.73 -10.78
N LYS A 645 -26.72 10.08 -9.49
CA LYS A 645 -27.94 10.49 -8.79
C LYS A 645 -28.57 11.72 -9.45
N TYR A 646 -27.77 12.73 -9.76
CA TYR A 646 -28.21 13.90 -10.51
C TYR A 646 -28.77 13.53 -11.90
N LYS A 647 -28.08 12.67 -12.67
CA LYS A 647 -28.57 12.15 -13.97
C LYS A 647 -29.91 11.42 -13.83
N ASN A 648 -30.05 10.57 -12.82
CA ASN A 648 -31.24 9.74 -12.64
C ASN A 648 -32.47 10.58 -12.28
N ILE A 649 -32.31 11.55 -11.38
CA ILE A 649 -33.39 12.50 -11.05
C ILE A 649 -33.76 13.33 -12.29
N LEU A 650 -32.77 13.79 -13.06
CA LEU A 650 -33.03 14.50 -14.33
C LEU A 650 -33.81 13.66 -15.33
N ARG A 651 -33.46 12.39 -15.53
CA ARG A 651 -34.16 11.47 -16.45
C ARG A 651 -35.60 11.21 -16.03
N GLY A 652 -35.90 11.27 -14.73
CA GLY A 652 -37.26 11.19 -14.19
C GLY A 652 -38.12 12.43 -14.47
N GLN A 653 -37.53 13.54 -14.94
CA GLN A 653 -38.26 14.77 -15.27
C GLN A 653 -38.37 14.97 -16.79
N SER A 654 -39.60 15.06 -17.30
CA SER A 654 -39.89 15.13 -18.75
C SER A 654 -39.42 16.42 -19.46
N LEU A 655 -38.93 17.42 -18.72
CA LEU A 655 -38.69 18.78 -19.21
C LEU A 655 -37.20 19.12 -19.47
N GLN A 656 -36.26 18.26 -19.09
CA GLN A 656 -34.82 18.54 -19.21
C GLN A 656 -34.10 17.55 -20.14
N LYS A 657 -33.18 18.06 -20.97
CA LYS A 657 -32.29 17.26 -21.82
C LYS A 657 -30.94 17.03 -21.14
N LEU A 658 -30.28 15.96 -21.55
CA LEU A 658 -28.95 15.55 -21.10
C LEU A 658 -28.14 15.04 -22.30
N VAL A 659 -26.91 15.52 -22.46
CA VAL A 659 -25.94 14.93 -23.39
C VAL A 659 -25.66 13.50 -22.94
N LYS A 660 -25.86 12.52 -23.83
CA LYS A 660 -25.68 11.11 -23.48
C LYS A 660 -24.20 10.78 -23.33
N ASP A 661 -23.87 9.89 -22.40
CA ASP A 661 -22.48 9.47 -22.16
C ASP A 661 -21.83 8.86 -23.43
N GLY A 662 -22.62 8.17 -24.28
CA GLY A 662 -22.14 7.68 -25.58
C GLY A 662 -21.82 8.77 -26.61
N ASP A 663 -22.36 9.98 -26.46
CA ASP A 663 -22.09 11.12 -27.34
C ASP A 663 -20.88 11.93 -26.85
N PHE A 664 -20.67 12.00 -25.54
CA PHE A 664 -19.49 12.57 -24.89
C PHE A 664 -19.43 12.20 -23.40
N ASP A 665 -18.51 11.30 -23.04
CA ASP A 665 -18.18 11.00 -21.63
C ASP A 665 -17.26 12.10 -21.07
N CYS A 666 -17.80 12.94 -20.20
CA CYS A 666 -17.05 14.03 -19.58
C CYS A 666 -16.39 13.59 -18.26
N ASN A 667 -15.56 12.54 -18.32
CA ASN A 667 -14.73 12.16 -17.19
C ASN A 667 -13.53 13.11 -17.07
N ILE A 668 -13.46 13.83 -15.95
CA ILE A 668 -12.44 14.86 -15.68
C ILE A 668 -11.26 14.34 -14.85
N GLU A 669 -11.06 13.03 -14.75
CA GLU A 669 -9.87 12.47 -14.11
C GLU A 669 -8.55 12.95 -14.75
N PRO A 670 -7.47 13.15 -13.98
CA PRO A 670 -6.17 13.56 -14.52
C PRO A 670 -5.59 12.58 -15.52
N ALA A 671 -5.75 11.28 -15.27
CA ALA A 671 -5.22 10.22 -16.13
C ALA A 671 -5.83 10.24 -17.54
N ILE A 672 -7.04 10.76 -17.69
CA ILE A 672 -7.75 10.85 -18.98
C ILE A 672 -7.26 12.05 -19.80
N ASN A 673 -6.58 13.01 -19.16
CA ASN A 673 -6.05 14.23 -19.77
C ASN A 673 -7.09 14.97 -20.65
N LEU A 674 -8.33 15.05 -20.17
CA LEU A 674 -9.40 15.75 -20.88
C LEU A 674 -9.09 17.24 -20.96
N ASP A 675 -8.94 17.74 -22.19
CA ASP A 675 -8.74 19.15 -22.49
C ASP A 675 -10.00 19.97 -22.14
N GLU A 676 -9.82 21.01 -21.34
CA GLU A 676 -10.89 21.94 -20.92
C GLU A 676 -11.53 22.61 -22.15
N GLN A 677 -10.77 22.87 -23.22
CA GLN A 677 -11.31 23.41 -24.47
C GLN A 677 -12.28 22.44 -25.14
N LYS A 678 -12.03 21.13 -25.04
CA LYS A 678 -12.90 20.10 -25.60
C LYS A 678 -14.27 20.08 -24.89
N ILE A 679 -14.31 20.31 -23.58
CA ILE A 679 -15.56 20.46 -22.82
C ILE A 679 -16.37 21.62 -23.42
N TYR A 680 -15.74 22.77 -23.64
CA TYR A 680 -16.42 23.95 -24.19
C TYR A 680 -16.81 23.82 -25.67
N GLN A 681 -16.03 23.09 -26.48
CA GLN A 681 -16.42 22.72 -27.84
C GLN A 681 -17.69 21.86 -27.85
N LYS A 682 -17.80 20.88 -26.93
CA LYS A 682 -18.99 20.03 -26.80
C LYS A 682 -20.19 20.79 -26.27
N ILE A 683 -19.99 21.75 -25.37
CA ILE A 683 -21.05 22.67 -24.93
C ILE A 683 -21.64 23.43 -26.11
N ALA A 684 -20.79 23.97 -27.00
CA ALA A 684 -21.24 24.66 -28.21
C ALA A 684 -21.92 23.69 -29.21
N GLN A 685 -21.31 22.52 -29.45
CA GLN A 685 -21.81 21.51 -30.40
C GLN A 685 -23.22 21.03 -30.03
N TYR A 686 -23.42 20.68 -28.75
CA TYR A 686 -24.69 20.13 -28.28
C TYR A 686 -25.66 21.18 -27.76
N LYS A 687 -25.32 22.48 -27.85
CA LYS A 687 -26.14 23.59 -27.33
C LYS A 687 -26.50 23.38 -25.85
N VAL A 688 -25.50 23.06 -25.06
CA VAL A 688 -25.61 22.89 -23.60
C VAL A 688 -25.76 24.28 -22.97
N ASN A 689 -26.68 24.41 -22.02
CA ASN A 689 -26.87 25.64 -21.25
C ASN A 689 -26.74 25.43 -19.73
N ILE A 690 -26.51 24.18 -19.29
CA ILE A 690 -26.20 23.84 -17.90
C ILE A 690 -24.98 22.91 -17.89
N LEU A 691 -23.92 23.30 -17.16
CA LEU A 691 -22.74 22.48 -16.91
C LEU A 691 -22.69 22.14 -15.41
N MET A 692 -22.78 20.85 -15.07
CA MET A 692 -22.59 20.37 -13.70
C MET A 692 -21.24 19.66 -13.58
N ILE A 693 -20.43 20.06 -12.58
CA ILE A 693 -19.12 19.44 -12.32
C ILE A 693 -19.08 18.81 -10.93
N ALA A 694 -18.56 17.58 -10.84
CA ALA A 694 -18.31 16.86 -9.59
C ALA A 694 -16.86 16.35 -9.54
N PRO A 695 -15.89 17.12 -9.00
CA PRO A 695 -14.49 16.75 -9.01
C PRO A 695 -14.07 15.97 -7.77
N TYR A 696 -13.00 15.18 -7.87
CA TYR A 696 -12.33 14.67 -6.70
C TYR A 696 -11.71 15.81 -5.87
N ILE A 697 -11.75 15.69 -4.55
CA ILE A 697 -11.35 16.78 -3.64
C ILE A 697 -9.88 17.20 -3.80
N ASN A 698 -8.97 16.28 -4.15
CA ASN A 698 -7.56 16.61 -4.39
C ASN A 698 -7.31 17.34 -5.71
N ASP A 699 -8.31 17.39 -6.60
CA ASP A 699 -8.19 17.99 -7.93
C ASP A 699 -8.97 19.30 -8.05
N LEU A 700 -9.42 19.84 -6.92
CA LEU A 700 -10.28 21.02 -6.89
C LEU A 700 -9.68 22.22 -7.64
N LYS A 701 -8.35 22.39 -7.58
CA LYS A 701 -7.63 23.41 -8.36
C LYS A 701 -7.81 23.24 -9.87
N ARG A 702 -7.65 22.03 -10.39
CA ARG A 702 -7.84 21.72 -11.81
C ARG A 702 -9.30 21.88 -12.21
N ALA A 703 -10.23 21.43 -11.37
CA ALA A 703 -11.66 21.57 -11.63
C ALA A 703 -12.11 23.05 -11.65
N ALA A 704 -11.59 23.87 -10.74
CA ALA A 704 -11.85 25.32 -10.73
C ALA A 704 -11.30 26.01 -11.98
N ASN A 705 -10.20 25.50 -12.54
CA ASN A 705 -9.61 26.02 -13.77
C ASN A 705 -10.52 25.83 -15.00
N ILE A 706 -11.32 24.75 -15.04
CA ILE A 706 -12.33 24.55 -16.09
C ILE A 706 -13.22 25.79 -16.19
N PHE A 707 -13.75 26.28 -15.06
CA PHE A 707 -14.59 27.48 -15.03
C PHE A 707 -13.83 28.75 -15.43
N LYS A 708 -12.56 28.87 -15.02
CA LYS A 708 -11.70 30.00 -15.39
C LYS A 708 -11.45 30.10 -16.90
N GLN A 709 -11.38 28.97 -17.60
CA GLN A 709 -11.20 28.94 -19.05
C GLN A 709 -12.49 29.15 -19.85
N ARG A 710 -13.61 29.50 -19.19
CA ARG A 710 -14.89 29.72 -19.86
C ARG A 710 -14.78 30.82 -20.93
N PRO A 711 -15.09 30.53 -22.21
CA PRO A 711 -15.08 31.53 -23.26
C PRO A 711 -16.12 32.63 -23.04
N ALA A 712 -15.83 33.85 -23.46
CA ALA A 712 -16.74 35.00 -23.33
C ALA A 712 -18.11 34.79 -24.03
N GLN A 713 -18.17 33.94 -25.06
CA GLN A 713 -19.40 33.60 -25.78
C GLN A 713 -20.34 32.70 -24.95
N GLN A 714 -19.87 32.12 -23.84
CA GLN A 714 -20.64 31.20 -22.99
C GLN A 714 -21.01 31.83 -21.65
N LEU A 715 -21.15 33.16 -21.59
CA LEU A 715 -21.49 33.85 -20.34
C LEU A 715 -22.85 33.44 -19.74
N ASN A 716 -23.77 32.97 -20.60
CA ASN A 716 -25.10 32.49 -20.21
C ASN A 716 -25.13 31.03 -19.75
N LEU A 717 -23.99 30.33 -19.73
CA LEU A 717 -23.92 28.96 -19.24
C LEU A 717 -24.15 28.94 -17.72
N VAL A 718 -25.17 28.20 -17.27
CA VAL A 718 -25.40 27.95 -15.85
C VAL A 718 -24.38 26.92 -15.39
N THR A 719 -23.60 27.26 -14.37
CA THR A 719 -22.57 26.39 -13.80
C THR A 719 -23.03 25.88 -12.44
N LEU A 720 -23.08 24.55 -12.31
CA LEU A 720 -23.42 23.84 -11.09
C LEU A 720 -22.22 23.04 -10.60
N GLY A 721 -22.14 22.82 -9.29
CA GLY A 721 -21.09 22.04 -8.67
C GLY A 721 -21.59 21.13 -7.56
N SER A 722 -20.88 20.03 -7.35
CA SER A 722 -21.01 19.23 -6.12
C SER A 722 -20.63 20.04 -4.86
N PRO A 723 -21.03 19.61 -3.65
CA PRO A 723 -20.67 20.27 -2.39
C PRO A 723 -19.15 20.42 -2.16
N THR A 724 -18.33 19.64 -2.86
CA THR A 724 -16.87 19.70 -2.88
C THR A 724 -16.34 21.09 -3.19
N PHE A 725 -17.05 21.88 -4.00
CA PHE A 725 -16.62 23.21 -4.43
C PHE A 725 -16.70 24.30 -3.36
N GLN A 726 -17.38 24.12 -2.22
CA GLN A 726 -17.35 25.11 -1.13
C GLN A 726 -15.99 25.10 -0.43
N SER A 727 -15.01 25.80 -1.00
CA SER A 727 -13.67 25.97 -0.44
C SER A 727 -13.07 27.29 -0.91
N TYR A 728 -12.16 27.86 -0.12
CA TYR A 728 -11.39 29.04 -0.49
C TYR A 728 -10.55 28.81 -1.75
N LEU A 729 -10.07 27.57 -1.98
CA LEU A 729 -9.29 27.21 -3.17
C LEU A 729 -10.10 27.40 -4.46
N THR A 730 -11.39 27.05 -4.45
CA THR A 730 -12.28 27.26 -5.60
C THR A 730 -12.35 28.72 -6.00
N LEU A 731 -12.50 29.62 -5.02
CA LEU A 731 -12.60 31.06 -5.25
C LEU A 731 -11.26 31.64 -5.74
N ALA A 732 -10.15 31.22 -5.12
CA ALA A 732 -8.81 31.69 -5.43
C ALA A 732 -8.35 31.25 -6.84
N GLU A 733 -8.55 29.98 -7.19
CA GLU A 733 -8.12 29.41 -8.46
C GLU A 733 -9.07 29.77 -9.60
N GLY A 734 -10.39 29.70 -9.36
CA GLY A 734 -11.43 29.96 -10.35
C GLY A 734 -11.60 31.45 -10.70
N LYS A 735 -11.28 32.37 -9.78
CA LYS A 735 -11.41 33.82 -9.95
C LYS A 735 -12.78 34.23 -10.50
N GLN A 736 -12.83 35.09 -11.52
CA GLN A 736 -14.08 35.50 -12.17
C GLN A 736 -14.78 34.35 -12.92
N GLY A 737 -14.08 33.27 -13.24
CA GLY A 737 -14.67 32.12 -13.95
C GLY A 737 -15.69 31.36 -13.13
N VAL A 738 -15.55 31.37 -11.80
CA VAL A 738 -16.51 30.75 -10.87
C VAL A 738 -17.64 31.70 -10.48
N GLU A 739 -17.68 32.93 -10.99
CA GLU A 739 -18.81 33.84 -10.74
C GLU A 739 -20.12 33.19 -11.20
N ASN A 740 -21.15 33.25 -10.35
CA ASN A 740 -22.44 32.58 -10.50
C ASN A 740 -22.43 31.04 -10.39
N LEU A 741 -21.31 30.40 -10.03
CA LEU A 741 -21.29 28.96 -9.71
C LEU A 741 -22.27 28.67 -8.57
N VAL A 742 -23.19 27.73 -8.81
CA VAL A 742 -24.21 27.31 -7.84
C VAL A 742 -23.89 25.93 -7.27
N ILE A 743 -23.95 25.80 -5.94
CA ILE A 743 -23.69 24.55 -5.22
C ILE A 743 -24.74 24.34 -4.13
N ALA A 744 -25.03 23.08 -3.80
CA ALA A 744 -25.83 22.70 -2.64
C ALA A 744 -24.90 22.16 -1.54
N VAL A 745 -25.10 22.56 -0.29
CA VAL A 745 -24.17 22.27 0.82
C VAL A 745 -24.94 21.87 2.08
N PRO A 746 -24.33 21.08 2.99
CA PRO A 746 -25.05 20.58 4.16
C PRO A 746 -25.30 21.66 5.21
N TRP A 747 -24.50 22.73 5.23
CA TRP A 747 -24.63 23.82 6.20
C TRP A 747 -23.95 25.10 5.70
N TYR A 748 -24.44 26.25 6.14
CA TYR A 748 -23.87 27.58 5.95
C TYR A 748 -24.39 28.49 7.06
N ASP A 749 -23.54 29.38 7.60
CA ASP A 749 -23.93 30.32 8.63
C ASP A 749 -24.85 31.41 8.08
N LEU A 750 -26.16 31.25 8.25
CA LEU A 750 -27.16 32.26 7.88
C LEU A 750 -27.29 33.37 8.92
N THR A 751 -26.96 33.07 10.18
CA THR A 751 -27.09 34.00 11.32
C THR A 751 -25.95 34.98 11.42
N GLN A 752 -24.83 34.69 10.74
CA GLN A 752 -23.55 35.39 10.93
C GLN A 752 -23.13 35.38 12.40
N ASP A 753 -23.23 34.21 13.03
CA ASP A 753 -22.78 34.05 14.40
C ASP A 753 -21.28 34.33 14.47
N ASN A 754 -20.94 35.42 15.16
CA ASN A 754 -19.57 35.89 15.25
C ASN A 754 -18.69 34.95 16.08
N TYR A 755 -19.23 33.96 16.80
CA TYR A 755 -18.44 33.14 17.70
C TYR A 755 -17.31 32.40 16.99
N ILE A 756 -17.63 31.58 15.99
CA ILE A 756 -16.61 30.77 15.28
C ILE A 756 -15.60 31.65 14.55
N HIS A 757 -16.05 32.77 13.99
CA HIS A 757 -15.20 33.73 13.30
C HIS A 757 -14.23 34.43 14.26
N SER A 758 -14.73 34.81 15.43
CA SER A 758 -13.97 35.51 16.46
C SER A 758 -12.96 34.60 17.15
N PHE A 759 -13.33 33.34 17.42
CA PHE A 759 -12.42 32.35 18.00
C PHE A 759 -11.20 32.11 17.10
N TRP A 760 -11.43 31.92 15.80
CA TRP A 760 -10.37 31.68 14.82
C TRP A 760 -9.68 32.96 14.33
N GLN A 761 -10.17 34.14 14.73
CA GLN A 761 -9.73 35.45 14.24
C GLN A 761 -9.69 35.50 12.71
N ASN A 762 -10.63 34.78 12.08
CA ASN A 762 -10.70 34.62 10.64
C ASN A 762 -12.14 34.27 10.24
N LYS A 763 -12.54 34.63 9.02
CA LYS A 763 -13.85 34.22 8.49
C LYS A 763 -13.82 32.73 8.17
N ILE A 764 -14.81 32.00 8.68
CA ILE A 764 -14.96 30.55 8.53
C ILE A 764 -16.25 30.30 7.76
N ASN A 765 -16.17 30.34 6.43
CA ASN A 765 -17.34 30.25 5.53
C ASN A 765 -17.37 28.91 4.79
N VAL A 766 -17.04 27.85 5.52
CA VAL A 766 -16.93 26.46 5.02
C VAL A 766 -17.67 25.52 5.95
N TRP A 767 -18.28 24.49 5.39
CA TRP A 767 -19.17 23.59 6.13
C TRP A 767 -18.42 22.47 6.88
N ARG A 768 -17.16 22.18 6.52
CA ARG A 768 -16.39 21.07 7.11
C ARG A 768 -16.03 21.31 8.57
N THR A 769 -15.71 22.55 8.92
CA THR A 769 -15.38 22.97 10.28
C THR A 769 -16.53 22.70 11.27
N PRO A 770 -17.75 23.22 11.08
CA PRO A 770 -18.84 22.97 12.02
C PRO A 770 -19.33 21.51 12.01
N MET A 771 -19.22 20.79 10.88
CA MET A 771 -19.50 19.34 10.85
C MET A 771 -18.50 18.53 11.67
N ALA A 772 -17.20 18.89 11.63
CA ALA A 772 -16.17 18.24 12.44
C ALA A 772 -16.26 18.62 13.93
N TYR A 773 -16.69 19.86 14.23
CA TYR A 773 -17.04 20.28 15.58
C TYR A 773 -18.16 19.40 16.14
N ASP A 774 -19.26 19.25 15.41
CA ASP A 774 -20.39 18.43 15.84
C ASP A 774 -20.04 16.94 15.94
N ALA A 775 -19.25 16.40 15.00
CA ALA A 775 -18.76 15.02 15.09
C ALA A 775 -17.99 14.77 16.39
N THR A 776 -17.14 15.72 16.78
CA THR A 776 -16.36 15.64 18.02
C THR A 776 -17.28 15.77 19.23
N LYS A 777 -18.21 16.74 19.20
CA LYS A 777 -19.20 16.97 20.27
C LYS A 777 -20.07 15.74 20.54
N VAL A 778 -20.53 15.06 19.49
CA VAL A 778 -21.32 13.83 19.59
C VAL A 778 -20.60 12.76 20.40
N ILE A 779 -19.32 12.48 20.09
CA ILE A 779 -18.52 11.48 20.81
C ILE A 779 -18.45 11.84 22.29
N LEU A 780 -18.04 13.07 22.59
CA LEU A 780 -17.75 13.47 23.96
C LEU A 780 -19.03 13.62 24.80
N TYR A 781 -20.12 14.02 24.18
CA TYR A 781 -21.43 14.05 24.84
C TYR A 781 -21.92 12.64 25.18
N ALA A 782 -21.81 11.68 24.25
CA ALA A 782 -22.14 10.28 24.53
C ALA A 782 -21.29 9.69 25.66
N LEU A 783 -19.98 10.01 25.71
CA LEU A 783 -19.12 9.59 26.82
C LEU A 783 -19.50 10.26 28.15
N ARG A 784 -19.92 11.53 28.15
CA ARG A 784 -20.47 12.19 29.34
C ARG A 784 -21.73 11.49 29.85
N GLN A 785 -22.63 11.06 28.97
CA GLN A 785 -23.81 10.28 29.36
C GLN A 785 -23.41 8.95 30.04
N LEU A 786 -22.43 8.24 29.49
CA LEU A 786 -21.89 7.03 30.13
C LEU A 786 -21.34 7.32 31.53
N SER A 787 -20.61 8.43 31.68
CA SER A 787 -20.04 8.86 32.98
C SER A 787 -21.13 9.08 34.03
N GLN A 788 -22.19 9.79 33.65
CA GLN A 788 -23.33 10.07 34.53
C GLN A 788 -24.08 8.80 34.95
N GLN A 789 -24.02 7.75 34.12
CA GLN A 789 -24.60 6.43 34.40
C GLN A 789 -23.63 5.49 35.15
N GLY A 790 -22.42 5.95 35.49
CA GLY A 790 -21.40 5.14 36.15
C GLY A 790 -20.84 4.02 35.26
N GLN A 791 -21.00 4.13 33.94
CA GLN A 791 -20.52 3.14 32.97
C GLN A 791 -19.08 3.44 32.53
N LYS A 792 -18.41 2.41 32.01
CA LYS A 792 -17.02 2.51 31.56
C LYS A 792 -16.94 3.25 30.21
N PHE A 793 -15.89 4.05 30.03
CA PHE A 793 -15.54 4.61 28.72
C PHE A 793 -14.88 3.54 27.86
N ASP A 794 -15.71 2.79 27.14
CA ASP A 794 -15.24 1.85 26.13
C ASP A 794 -15.99 2.02 24.81
N ARG A 795 -15.35 1.47 23.78
CA ARG A 795 -15.75 1.49 22.38
C ARG A 795 -17.15 0.93 22.13
N GLU A 796 -17.56 -0.09 22.88
CA GLU A 796 -18.85 -0.78 22.68
C GLU A 796 -19.99 0.00 23.34
N SER A 797 -19.78 0.47 24.57
CA SER A 797 -20.73 1.31 25.30
C SER A 797 -20.99 2.63 24.57
N LEU A 798 -19.94 3.25 24.00
CA LEU A 798 -20.09 4.46 23.17
C LEU A 798 -21.01 4.19 21.97
N ASN A 799 -20.80 3.08 21.28
CA ASN A 799 -21.61 2.73 20.12
C ASN A 799 -23.08 2.45 20.49
N GLN A 800 -23.32 1.81 21.63
CA GLN A 800 -24.68 1.56 22.13
C GLN A 800 -25.43 2.86 22.40
N VAL A 801 -24.77 3.86 23.01
CA VAL A 801 -25.37 5.18 23.23
C VAL A 801 -25.79 5.82 21.92
N LEU A 802 -24.92 5.79 20.90
CA LEU A 802 -25.21 6.40 19.60
C LEU A 802 -26.28 5.65 18.78
N ARG A 803 -26.51 4.37 19.05
CA ARG A 803 -27.55 3.55 18.37
C ARG A 803 -28.94 3.65 18.97
N ASN A 804 -29.03 4.10 20.22
CA ASN A 804 -30.32 4.35 20.87
C ASN A 804 -30.88 5.72 20.44
N ASP A 805 -31.87 6.25 21.17
CA ASP A 805 -32.48 7.57 20.92
C ASP A 805 -31.51 8.73 21.25
N PHE A 806 -30.36 8.78 20.57
CA PHE A 806 -29.34 9.79 20.75
C PHE A 806 -29.76 11.11 20.10
N SER A 807 -29.64 12.20 20.85
CA SER A 807 -29.86 13.56 20.37
C SER A 807 -28.98 14.54 21.13
N ILE A 808 -28.37 15.48 20.40
CA ILE A 808 -27.56 16.56 20.98
C ILE A 808 -27.67 17.81 20.11
N GLU A 809 -27.72 18.98 20.74
CA GLU A 809 -27.69 20.25 20.02
C GLU A 809 -26.26 20.59 19.60
N GLY A 810 -26.04 20.71 18.29
CA GLY A 810 -24.76 21.04 17.66
C GLY A 810 -24.70 22.48 17.15
N MET A 811 -23.56 22.86 16.60
CA MET A 811 -23.37 24.11 15.87
C MET A 811 -24.17 24.13 14.54
N THR A 812 -24.41 22.95 13.98
CA THR A 812 -25.19 22.78 12.74
C THR A 812 -26.63 22.36 13.00
N GLY A 813 -27.15 22.65 14.21
CA GLY A 813 -28.49 22.23 14.67
C GLY A 813 -28.47 20.88 15.39
N THR A 814 -29.66 20.35 15.70
CA THR A 814 -29.82 19.08 16.39
C THR A 814 -29.19 17.93 15.59
N VAL A 815 -28.36 17.12 16.24
CA VAL A 815 -27.72 15.93 15.66
C VAL A 815 -28.45 14.69 16.16
N THR A 816 -29.02 13.94 15.22
CA THR A 816 -29.62 12.62 15.44
C THR A 816 -29.20 11.69 14.29
N PHE A 817 -29.16 10.38 14.52
CA PHE A 817 -28.82 9.39 13.51
C PHE A 817 -30.00 8.48 13.18
N ASP A 818 -30.10 8.08 11.92
CA ASP A 818 -30.99 6.99 11.53
C ASP A 818 -30.42 5.62 11.92
N GLN A 819 -31.19 4.56 11.68
CA GLN A 819 -30.78 3.17 11.94
C GLN A 819 -29.49 2.76 11.21
N ASN A 820 -29.10 3.46 10.14
CA ASN A 820 -27.91 3.20 9.35
C ASN A 820 -26.70 4.05 9.79
N GLY A 821 -26.83 4.86 10.85
CA GLY A 821 -25.77 5.76 11.31
C GLY A 821 -25.62 7.02 10.45
N VAL A 822 -26.60 7.34 9.61
CA VAL A 822 -26.61 8.57 8.79
C VAL A 822 -27.31 9.67 9.56
N ARG A 823 -26.70 10.85 9.64
CA ARG A 823 -27.31 11.98 10.31
C ARG A 823 -28.64 12.36 9.65
N ASN A 824 -29.68 12.43 10.47
CA ASN A 824 -30.97 12.95 10.04
C ASN A 824 -30.97 14.49 10.13
N MET A 825 -31.14 15.14 8.98
CA MET A 825 -31.22 16.60 8.83
C MET A 825 -32.66 17.07 8.50
N ASN A 826 -33.66 16.19 8.55
CA ASN A 826 -35.04 16.46 8.11
C ASN A 826 -36.00 16.88 9.25
N ASN A 827 -35.52 17.05 10.48
CA ASN A 827 -36.38 17.13 11.67
C ASN A 827 -36.89 18.54 12.03
N ASN A 828 -36.57 19.58 11.27
CA ASN A 828 -37.06 20.92 11.54
C ASN A 828 -37.57 21.60 10.25
N PRO A 829 -38.87 21.94 10.15
CA PRO A 829 -39.44 22.65 9.01
C PRO A 829 -38.83 24.05 8.76
N ASP A 830 -38.24 24.65 9.81
CA ASP A 830 -37.49 25.91 9.71
C ASP A 830 -36.02 25.70 9.26
N ASP A 831 -35.48 24.49 9.35
CA ASP A 831 -34.22 24.05 8.74
C ASP A 831 -34.47 23.70 7.26
N ARG A 832 -34.61 24.77 6.49
CA ARG A 832 -34.82 24.76 5.03
C ARG A 832 -33.91 23.72 4.38
N ARG A 833 -34.53 22.76 3.66
CA ARG A 833 -33.93 21.87 2.66
C ARG A 833 -32.63 22.47 2.09
N TYR A 834 -31.49 21.93 2.53
CA TYR A 834 -30.12 22.04 2.01
C TYR A 834 -29.77 23.35 1.29
N LEU A 835 -28.81 24.07 1.85
CA LEU A 835 -28.54 25.44 1.44
C LEU A 835 -27.92 25.50 0.06
N ILE A 836 -28.51 26.33 -0.79
CA ILE A 836 -27.96 26.64 -2.10
C ILE A 836 -27.12 27.89 -1.97
N LEU A 837 -25.86 27.79 -2.35
CA LEU A 837 -24.94 28.91 -2.41
C LEU A 837 -24.66 29.25 -3.87
N GLN A 838 -24.50 30.55 -4.13
CA GLN A 838 -24.02 31.08 -5.39
C GLN A 838 -22.77 31.91 -5.15
N VAL A 839 -21.76 31.75 -6.00
CA VAL A 839 -20.60 32.66 -5.97
C VAL A 839 -21.02 34.02 -6.51
N LYS A 840 -20.87 35.06 -5.68
CA LYS A 840 -21.07 36.46 -6.05
C LYS A 840 -19.91 37.30 -5.56
N ASN A 841 -19.32 38.10 -6.43
CA ASN A 841 -18.19 38.98 -6.11
C ASN A 841 -17.06 38.22 -5.39
N GLY A 842 -16.77 37.00 -5.83
CA GLY A 842 -15.71 36.15 -5.24
C GLY A 842 -16.04 35.60 -3.84
N GLN A 843 -17.31 35.53 -3.44
CA GLN A 843 -17.75 34.94 -2.17
C GLN A 843 -18.93 33.99 -2.39
N PHE A 844 -19.02 32.92 -1.60
CA PHE A 844 -20.24 32.12 -1.54
C PHE A 844 -21.32 32.89 -0.78
N VAL A 845 -22.48 33.06 -1.41
CA VAL A 845 -23.63 33.77 -0.85
C VAL A 845 -24.85 32.85 -0.89
N PRO A 846 -25.62 32.70 0.21
CA PRO A 846 -26.82 31.89 0.20
C PRO A 846 -27.89 32.49 -0.70
N LEU A 847 -28.59 31.64 -1.45
CA LEU A 847 -29.83 31.99 -2.15
C LEU A 847 -31.02 31.85 -1.19
N ALA A 848 -32.07 32.64 -1.42
CA ALA A 848 -33.31 32.51 -0.65
C ALA A 848 -33.83 31.06 -0.72
N PRO A 849 -34.37 30.49 0.37
CA PRO A 849 -34.80 29.10 0.38
C PRO A 849 -35.85 28.83 -0.68
N ILE A 850 -35.60 27.81 -1.51
CA ILE A 850 -36.55 27.34 -2.51
C ILE A 850 -37.72 26.70 -1.76
N LYS A 851 -38.94 27.24 -1.86
CA LYS A 851 -40.14 26.59 -1.30
C LYS A 851 -40.41 25.29 -2.08
N SER A 852 -40.46 24.15 -1.40
CA SER A 852 -40.84 22.87 -2.00
C SER A 852 -42.29 22.99 -2.35
N VAL A 853 -42.59 22.76 -3.62
CA VAL A 853 -43.95 22.39 -4.00
C VAL A 853 -44.10 20.93 -3.57
N SER A 854 -45.13 20.63 -2.79
CA SER A 854 -45.47 19.25 -2.38
C SER A 854 -45.46 18.30 -3.57
N PRO A 855 -45.04 17.04 -3.40
CA PRO A 855 -45.10 16.06 -4.48
C PRO A 855 -46.57 15.90 -4.92
N LEU A 856 -46.81 16.02 -6.24
CA LEU A 856 -48.07 15.72 -6.90
C LEU A 856 -48.20 14.21 -7.13
#